data_AF-A0A439CR18-F1
#
_entry.id   AF-A0A439CR18-F1
#
_cell.length_a   1.000
_cell.length_b   1.000
_cell.length_c   1.000
_cell.angle_alpha   90.00
_cell.angle_beta   90.00
_cell.angle_gamma   90.00
#
_symmetry.space_group_name_H-M   'P 1'
#
loop_
_entity.id
_entity.type
_entity.pdbx_description
1 polymer ?
#
loop_
_entity_poly.entity_id
_entity_poly.type
_entity_poly.pdbx_seq_one_letter_code
_entity_poly.pdbx_strand_id
1 'polypeptide(L)'
;MIAAGLQVGPSEDGEDKKKKVTYDSRKRGKKNDQKVDEEKALAEAAERARIQAEAAAKEAEAKAAEEAAAQAAAEEAAKKAQVEEEVEDDWEAAAASGDDVKDSWDADSEEEAEKKSAAKGSAKALPSRPKAGGAESGSESDSEEESSEDEETTAARAAVAQRKKEAAERREKAHQAALAARSKENLRSPICCILGHVDTGKTKLLDKIRQTNVQEGEAGGITQQIGATYFPGEAIKQKTAVVNQDGKFELKVPGLLVIDTPGHESFSNLRSRGSSLCNIAILVVDIMHGLEPQTLESMKLLRDRKTPFVVALNKIDRLYGWKKVDNNGFQESLALQSRGVQNEFKNRLEQTKLAFSEQGFNAEVFYENKSMARYVSLIPTSAHTGEGIPDMLKLILQLTQERMVGSLMYLSEVQATVLEVKAIEGFGMTIDVILSNGILREGDRIVVCGVEGAITTNIRALLTPAVMKELRVKSQYVHNKEVKAAMGVKISAPGLEGAIAGSRLLVVGPDDDEEDLEEEVEADLNKLFSRVSTSGRGVSVQASTLGSLEALLDFLKDCKIPVANVGIGPVFKRDVMQCGTMLEKSPDYAVMLCFDVKVDKEAQAYADENNIKIFTADIIYHLFDSFTKHMEEQLERKKEESKLLAVFPCVLNTVAVFNKTNPIVVGVDVVDGNLRVGTPIAAVKPNATGGKEVVSLGRVSSIERDHKQIPICKKGQPSVAVKIEMGGHQPTYGRQLEESDTLYSLISRASIDCLKEFYRKDVTNDEWALIIKLKSLYDIN
;
A
#
# COMPACT_ATOMS: atom_id res chain seq x y z
N MET A 1 30.85 -48.01 47.97
CA MET A 1 30.97 -49.49 47.89
C MET A 1 31.72 -49.84 46.61
N ILE A 2 32.36 -51.01 46.62
CA ILE A 2 32.75 -51.91 45.50
C ILE A 2 31.96 -51.64 44.18
N ALA A 3 32.53 -51.64 42.95
CA ALA A 3 33.79 -52.22 42.43
C ALA A 3 34.51 -51.40 41.33
N ALA A 4 35.60 -51.98 40.78
CA ALA A 4 36.44 -51.55 39.65
C ALA A 4 35.70 -51.41 38.29
N GLY A 5 36.28 -50.87 37.21
CA GLY A 5 37.64 -50.35 36.97
C GLY A 5 38.44 -51.16 35.92
N LEU A 6 39.28 -50.51 35.11
CA LEU A 6 40.20 -51.18 34.17
C LEU A 6 41.45 -50.30 33.89
N GLN A 7 42.62 -50.95 33.84
CA GLN A 7 43.94 -50.33 34.03
C GLN A 7 44.59 -49.75 32.77
N VAL A 8 45.54 -48.84 32.99
CA VAL A 8 46.77 -48.72 32.20
C VAL A 8 47.91 -49.42 32.97
N GLY A 9 48.78 -50.14 32.28
CA GLY A 9 50.04 -50.68 32.82
C GLY A 9 51.24 -49.76 32.50
N PRO A 10 52.27 -49.61 33.36
CA PRO A 10 53.00 -48.35 33.41
C PRO A 10 54.51 -48.41 33.06
N SER A 11 55.05 -47.21 32.78
CA SER A 11 56.38 -46.67 33.16
C SER A 11 57.66 -47.53 33.12
N GLU A 12 58.72 -46.93 32.58
CA GLU A 12 60.04 -46.95 33.25
C GLU A 12 60.72 -45.57 33.09
N ASP A 13 61.54 -45.17 34.08
CA ASP A 13 61.99 -43.78 34.31
C ASP A 13 63.43 -43.48 33.86
N GLY A 14 63.76 -42.17 33.78
CA GLY A 14 65.11 -41.69 33.44
C GLY A 14 65.41 -40.26 33.89
N GLU A 15 65.84 -40.07 35.13
CA GLU A 15 66.42 -38.81 35.66
C GLU A 15 67.90 -38.62 35.20
N ASP A 16 68.65 -37.52 35.44
CA ASP A 16 68.45 -36.32 36.26
C ASP A 16 69.11 -35.04 35.65
N LYS A 17 68.90 -33.91 36.33
CA LYS A 17 69.22 -32.51 36.01
C LYS A 17 70.70 -32.15 36.32
N LYS A 18 71.27 -31.10 35.65
CA LYS A 18 71.77 -29.85 36.31
C LYS A 18 72.47 -28.79 35.39
N LYS A 19 71.85 -27.61 35.33
CA LYS A 19 72.39 -26.22 35.47
C LYS A 19 73.74 -25.75 34.83
N LYS A 20 73.65 -24.73 33.94
CA LYS A 20 74.06 -23.28 34.09
C LYS A 20 75.49 -22.93 34.63
N VAL A 21 76.25 -21.89 34.21
CA VAL A 21 76.07 -20.63 33.41
C VAL A 21 77.44 -20.14 32.84
N THR A 22 77.48 -19.37 31.73
CA THR A 22 78.36 -18.16 31.56
C THR A 22 77.95 -17.25 30.37
N TYR A 23 78.53 -16.03 30.29
CA TYR A 23 78.31 -14.94 29.31
C TYR A 23 79.27 -15.05 28.07
N ASP A 24 79.30 -14.23 27.00
CA ASP A 24 78.70 -12.90 26.73
C ASP A 24 78.49 -12.56 25.23
N SER A 25 77.74 -11.49 24.96
CA SER A 25 77.86 -10.54 23.83
C SER A 25 77.57 -10.99 22.38
N ARG A 26 76.42 -10.52 21.84
CA ARG A 26 76.25 -9.87 20.50
C ARG A 26 74.76 -9.62 20.20
N LYS A 27 74.24 -8.44 20.56
CA LYS A 27 72.82 -8.06 20.38
C LYS A 27 72.64 -6.86 19.43
N ARG A 28 73.05 -7.04 18.17
CA ARG A 28 72.77 -6.14 17.02
C ARG A 28 72.73 -7.00 15.74
N GLY A 29 71.61 -6.98 15.02
CA GLY A 29 71.39 -7.79 13.81
C GLY A 29 69.93 -8.27 13.69
N LYS A 30 69.52 -9.17 14.59
CA LYS A 30 68.26 -9.97 14.56
C LYS A 30 66.91 -9.22 14.59
N LYS A 31 66.86 -7.91 14.31
CA LYS A 31 65.63 -7.08 14.30
C LYS A 31 65.28 -6.47 12.93
N ASN A 32 66.11 -6.68 11.91
CA ASN A 32 65.75 -6.38 10.51
C ASN A 32 65.15 -7.60 9.83
N ASP A 33 65.81 -8.76 9.88
CA ASP A 33 65.41 -9.96 9.13
C ASP A 33 63.95 -10.37 9.40
N GLN A 34 63.55 -10.41 10.70
CA GLN A 34 62.17 -10.72 11.08
C GLN A 34 61.13 -9.73 10.51
N LYS A 35 61.49 -8.45 10.31
CA LYS A 35 60.60 -7.47 9.67
C LYS A 35 60.49 -7.68 8.16
N VAL A 36 61.59 -8.05 7.50
CA VAL A 36 61.60 -8.31 6.06
C VAL A 36 60.81 -9.58 5.72
N ASP A 37 60.86 -10.60 6.58
CA ASP A 37 60.01 -11.79 6.44
C ASP A 37 58.54 -11.49 6.76
N GLU A 38 58.23 -10.66 7.78
CA GLU A 38 56.87 -10.21 8.06
C GLU A 38 56.27 -9.37 6.91
N GLU A 39 57.03 -8.43 6.33
CA GLU A 39 56.59 -7.63 5.17
C GLU A 39 56.38 -8.50 3.92
N LYS A 40 57.23 -9.51 3.68
CA LYS A 40 57.02 -10.48 2.58
C LYS A 40 55.79 -11.35 2.79
N ALA A 41 55.58 -11.86 4.00
CA ALA A 41 54.39 -12.65 4.33
C ALA A 41 53.10 -11.84 4.16
N LEU A 42 53.11 -10.55 4.55
CA LEU A 42 52.02 -9.61 4.31
C LEU A 42 51.82 -9.30 2.81
N ALA A 43 52.90 -9.16 2.04
CA ALA A 43 52.82 -8.93 0.59
C ALA A 43 52.23 -10.14 -0.16
N GLU A 44 52.69 -11.36 0.13
CA GLU A 44 52.10 -12.58 -0.44
C GLU A 44 50.65 -12.78 0.01
N ALA A 45 50.31 -12.47 1.26
CA ALA A 45 48.92 -12.54 1.73
C ALA A 45 48.03 -11.52 1.01
N ALA A 46 48.52 -10.29 0.79
CA ALA A 46 47.80 -9.26 0.04
C ALA A 46 47.64 -9.61 -1.44
N GLU A 47 48.66 -10.20 -2.09
CA GLU A 47 48.56 -10.68 -3.47
C GLU A 47 47.55 -11.82 -3.59
N ARG A 48 47.61 -12.83 -2.71
CA ARG A 48 46.64 -13.94 -2.67
C ARG A 48 45.22 -13.44 -2.41
N ALA A 49 45.05 -12.46 -1.52
CA ALA A 49 43.75 -11.81 -1.28
C ALA A 49 43.26 -11.04 -2.51
N ARG A 50 44.14 -10.38 -3.28
CA ARG A 50 43.78 -9.69 -4.52
C ARG A 50 43.39 -10.67 -5.62
N ILE A 51 44.10 -11.79 -5.75
CA ILE A 51 43.76 -12.87 -6.70
C ILE A 51 42.42 -13.51 -6.33
N GLN A 52 42.15 -13.74 -5.05
CA GLN A 52 40.86 -14.24 -4.57
C GLN A 52 39.73 -13.23 -4.81
N ALA A 53 39.97 -11.93 -4.62
CA ALA A 53 38.99 -10.88 -4.93
C ALA A 53 38.72 -10.77 -6.44
N GLU A 54 39.74 -10.91 -7.30
CA GLU A 54 39.58 -10.92 -8.76
C GLU A 54 38.85 -12.17 -9.26
N ALA A 55 39.13 -13.34 -8.66
CA ALA A 55 38.39 -14.58 -8.94
C ALA A 55 36.92 -14.48 -8.51
N ALA A 56 36.66 -13.94 -7.31
CA ALA A 56 35.29 -13.72 -6.82
C ALA A 56 34.53 -12.67 -7.65
N ALA A 57 35.21 -11.63 -8.14
CA ALA A 57 34.62 -10.67 -9.06
C ALA A 57 34.23 -11.33 -10.39
N LYS A 58 35.10 -12.16 -10.97
CA LYS A 58 34.82 -12.93 -12.19
C LYS A 58 33.72 -13.98 -12.01
N GLU A 59 33.63 -14.60 -10.84
CA GLU A 59 32.52 -15.52 -10.50
C GLU A 59 31.19 -14.76 -10.34
N ALA A 60 31.20 -13.56 -9.74
CA ALA A 60 30.03 -12.71 -9.63
C ALA A 60 29.59 -12.14 -11.00
N GLU A 61 30.54 -11.76 -11.86
CA GLU A 61 30.29 -11.30 -13.23
C GLU A 61 29.75 -12.44 -14.11
N ALA A 62 30.29 -13.65 -13.99
CA ALA A 62 29.75 -14.84 -14.66
C ALA A 62 28.32 -15.18 -14.18
N LYS A 63 28.04 -15.09 -12.87
CA LYS A 63 26.69 -15.29 -12.32
C LYS A 63 25.71 -14.20 -12.72
N ALA A 64 26.14 -12.94 -12.77
CA ALA A 64 25.32 -11.84 -13.29
C ALA A 64 25.02 -12.02 -14.78
N ALA A 65 25.97 -12.55 -15.57
CA ALA A 65 25.75 -12.90 -16.97
C ALA A 65 24.81 -14.12 -17.14
N GLU A 66 24.88 -15.11 -16.26
CA GLU A 66 23.98 -16.27 -16.22
C GLU A 66 22.56 -15.86 -15.80
N GLU A 67 22.41 -15.01 -14.78
CA GLU A 67 21.14 -14.43 -14.36
C GLU A 67 20.54 -13.50 -15.45
N ALA A 68 21.36 -12.69 -16.12
CA ALA A 68 20.91 -11.87 -17.25
C ALA A 68 20.53 -12.72 -18.47
N ALA A 69 21.23 -13.82 -18.76
CA ALA A 69 20.85 -14.76 -19.80
C ALA A 69 19.56 -15.52 -19.45
N ALA A 70 19.37 -15.88 -18.17
CA ALA A 70 18.13 -16.48 -17.69
C ALA A 70 16.95 -15.48 -17.74
N GLN A 71 17.17 -14.21 -17.43
CA GLN A 71 16.16 -13.15 -17.58
C GLN A 71 15.85 -12.88 -19.07
N ALA A 72 16.85 -12.84 -19.95
CA ALA A 72 16.63 -12.71 -21.39
C ALA A 72 15.87 -13.91 -21.97
N ALA A 73 16.20 -15.14 -21.53
CA ALA A 73 15.47 -16.35 -21.91
C ALA A 73 14.04 -16.38 -21.32
N ALA A 74 13.83 -15.86 -20.11
CA ALA A 74 12.50 -15.69 -19.51
C ALA A 74 11.68 -14.61 -20.23
N GLU A 75 12.29 -13.51 -20.68
CA GLU A 75 11.65 -12.53 -21.55
C GLU A 75 11.35 -13.10 -22.94
N GLU A 76 12.23 -13.92 -23.53
CA GLU A 76 11.98 -14.56 -24.82
C GLU A 76 10.89 -15.64 -24.70
N ALA A 77 10.83 -16.35 -23.57
CA ALA A 77 9.74 -17.26 -23.24
C ALA A 77 8.42 -16.51 -22.97
N ALA A 78 8.46 -15.36 -22.28
CA ALA A 78 7.29 -14.51 -22.08
C ALA A 78 6.81 -13.89 -23.41
N LYS A 79 7.72 -13.47 -24.29
CA LYS A 79 7.40 -13.01 -25.65
C LYS A 79 6.85 -14.14 -26.52
N LYS A 80 7.31 -15.38 -26.36
CA LYS A 80 6.69 -16.55 -27.01
C LYS A 80 5.32 -16.88 -26.43
N ALA A 81 5.12 -16.76 -25.12
CA ALA A 81 3.81 -16.90 -24.50
C ALA A 81 2.84 -15.79 -24.94
N GLN A 82 3.31 -14.54 -25.09
CA GLN A 82 2.51 -13.45 -25.66
C GLN A 82 2.22 -13.67 -27.16
N VAL A 83 3.15 -14.24 -27.92
CA VAL A 83 2.89 -14.64 -29.33
C VAL A 83 1.97 -15.87 -29.41
N GLU A 84 1.95 -16.75 -28.41
CA GLU A 84 0.97 -17.83 -28.30
C GLU A 84 -0.42 -17.30 -27.88
N GLU A 85 -0.51 -16.28 -27.00
CA GLU A 85 -1.76 -15.54 -26.73
C GLU A 85 -2.23 -14.74 -27.97
N GLU A 86 -1.35 -14.02 -28.68
CA GLU A 86 -1.68 -13.33 -29.94
C GLU A 86 -2.12 -14.31 -31.06
N VAL A 87 -1.68 -15.58 -31.02
CA VAL A 87 -2.10 -16.64 -31.96
C VAL A 87 -3.41 -17.33 -31.52
N GLU A 88 -3.77 -17.28 -30.24
CA GLU A 88 -5.15 -17.59 -29.80
C GLU A 88 -6.11 -16.44 -30.20
N ASP A 89 -5.69 -15.18 -30.14
CA ASP A 89 -6.48 -14.02 -30.62
C ASP A 89 -6.62 -14.00 -32.18
N ASP A 90 -5.62 -14.45 -32.94
CA ASP A 90 -5.69 -14.55 -34.41
C ASP A 90 -6.79 -15.54 -34.89
N TRP A 91 -7.23 -16.48 -34.02
CA TRP A 91 -8.41 -17.31 -34.29
C TRP A 91 -9.74 -16.54 -34.21
N GLU A 92 -9.84 -15.42 -33.49
CA GLU A 92 -11.00 -14.52 -33.59
C GLU A 92 -10.92 -13.63 -34.85
N ALA A 93 -9.72 -13.26 -35.29
CA ALA A 93 -9.53 -12.44 -36.50
C ALA A 93 -9.78 -13.21 -37.81
N ALA A 94 -9.23 -14.42 -37.94
CA ALA A 94 -9.35 -15.25 -39.15
C ALA A 94 -10.80 -15.71 -39.44
N ALA A 95 -11.70 -15.66 -38.45
CA ALA A 95 -13.11 -15.98 -38.61
C ALA A 95 -13.96 -14.84 -39.21
N ALA A 96 -13.39 -13.64 -39.39
CA ALA A 96 -14.13 -12.41 -39.74
C ALA A 96 -13.91 -11.90 -41.18
N SER A 97 -13.10 -12.56 -42.02
CA SER A 97 -12.76 -12.12 -43.37
C SER A 97 -13.01 -13.20 -44.45
N GLY A 98 -14.27 -13.66 -44.52
CA GLY A 98 -14.72 -14.65 -45.51
C GLY A 98 -15.81 -14.11 -46.44
N ASP A 99 -15.41 -13.87 -47.70
CA ASP A 99 -16.25 -13.59 -48.89
C ASP A 99 -16.88 -12.18 -49.02
N ASP A 100 -16.28 -11.34 -49.88
CA ASP A 100 -16.91 -10.14 -50.44
C ASP A 100 -16.49 -9.99 -51.92
N VAL A 101 -17.28 -10.58 -52.82
CA VAL A 101 -16.96 -10.68 -54.25
C VAL A 101 -17.48 -9.46 -55.00
N LYS A 102 -16.58 -8.47 -55.11
CA LYS A 102 -16.21 -7.81 -56.38
C LYS A 102 -17.38 -7.40 -57.30
N ASP A 103 -17.57 -6.09 -57.42
CA ASP A 103 -18.04 -5.49 -58.68
C ASP A 103 -17.08 -4.36 -59.11
N SER A 104 -16.98 -4.11 -60.42
CA SER A 104 -15.86 -3.36 -61.02
C SER A 104 -16.31 -2.25 -61.96
N TRP A 105 -15.64 -1.09 -61.91
CA TRP A 105 -15.54 -0.21 -63.07
C TRP A 105 -14.18 0.49 -63.16
N ASP A 106 -13.75 0.68 -64.41
CA ASP A 106 -12.52 1.32 -64.87
C ASP A 106 -12.61 2.87 -64.71
N ALA A 107 -11.58 3.70 -64.85
CA ALA A 107 -10.18 3.56 -65.26
C ALA A 107 -9.34 4.68 -64.53
N ASP A 108 -8.07 4.98 -64.77
CA ASP A 108 -7.10 4.55 -65.80
C ASP A 108 -5.64 4.69 -65.29
N SER A 109 -4.65 4.51 -66.18
CA SER A 109 -3.21 4.37 -65.92
C SER A 109 -2.41 5.63 -65.53
N GLU A 110 -1.24 5.37 -64.91
CA GLU A 110 0.03 6.14 -64.96
C GLU A 110 0.10 7.55 -64.31
N GLU A 111 1.25 8.09 -63.88
CA GLU A 111 2.67 7.71 -64.11
C GLU A 111 3.56 7.88 -62.84
N GLU A 112 4.88 7.64 -62.95
CA GLU A 112 5.83 7.50 -61.84
C GLU A 112 6.25 8.76 -61.06
N ALA A 113 6.72 8.49 -59.84
CA ALA A 113 7.44 9.35 -58.91
C ALA A 113 8.81 9.89 -59.40
N GLU A 114 9.37 10.90 -58.70
CA GLU A 114 10.79 10.81 -58.29
C GLU A 114 11.20 11.61 -57.02
N LYS A 115 11.92 10.89 -56.12
CA LYS A 115 13.11 11.24 -55.31
C LYS A 115 13.35 12.66 -54.72
N LYS A 116 13.21 12.71 -53.38
CA LYS A 116 14.24 13.07 -52.36
C LYS A 116 14.80 14.52 -52.17
N SER A 117 15.03 14.81 -50.88
CA SER A 117 16.11 15.63 -50.25
C SER A 117 16.10 17.17 -50.34
N ALA A 118 15.40 17.77 -49.36
CA ALA A 118 15.93 18.69 -48.33
C ALA A 118 16.94 19.82 -48.67
N ALA A 119 16.51 21.07 -48.46
CA ALA A 119 17.35 22.16 -47.93
C ALA A 119 16.50 23.22 -47.18
N LYS A 120 17.15 24.07 -46.36
CA LYS A 120 16.51 25.17 -45.61
C LYS A 120 16.28 26.39 -46.51
N GLY A 121 15.18 27.14 -46.31
CA GLY A 121 14.94 28.43 -46.99
C GLY A 121 13.87 29.29 -46.31
N SER A 122 14.27 30.44 -45.78
CA SER A 122 13.44 31.41 -45.03
C SER A 122 12.56 32.31 -45.93
N ALA A 123 11.40 32.77 -45.42
CA ALA A 123 11.07 34.20 -45.17
C ALA A 123 9.58 34.61 -45.37
N LYS A 124 9.03 35.24 -44.31
CA LYS A 124 8.08 36.37 -44.25
C LYS A 124 6.78 36.47 -45.12
N ALA A 125 5.71 36.77 -44.37
CA ALA A 125 4.64 37.76 -44.61
C ALA A 125 3.39 37.42 -45.49
N LEU A 126 2.23 37.37 -44.81
CA LEU A 126 1.05 38.28 -44.90
C LEU A 126 0.70 38.93 -46.28
N PRO A 127 -0.60 39.11 -46.61
CA PRO A 127 -1.66 39.53 -45.70
C PRO A 127 -3.00 38.75 -45.78
N SER A 128 -4.06 39.29 -45.15
CA SER A 128 -5.37 38.65 -44.91
C SER A 128 -6.57 39.54 -45.32
N ARG A 129 -7.80 39.04 -45.07
CA ARG A 129 -9.12 39.73 -45.22
C ARG A 129 -9.57 40.01 -46.69
N PRO A 130 -10.85 40.39 -46.95
CA PRO A 130 -11.95 40.63 -46.00
C PRO A 130 -13.28 39.87 -46.26
N LYS A 131 -14.14 39.85 -45.23
CA LYS A 131 -15.56 40.20 -45.38
C LYS A 131 -15.95 41.26 -44.32
N ALA A 132 -17.00 42.00 -44.64
CA ALA A 132 -17.73 42.99 -43.83
C ALA A 132 -19.24 42.80 -44.17
N GLY A 133 -20.23 43.50 -43.57
CA GLY A 133 -20.27 44.40 -42.41
C GLY A 133 -21.26 43.87 -41.35
N GLY A 134 -21.73 44.61 -40.33
CA GLY A 134 -22.07 46.04 -40.28
C GLY A 134 -23.58 46.21 -40.56
N ALA A 135 -24.35 47.00 -39.82
CA ALA A 135 -24.14 47.78 -38.57
C ALA A 135 -25.51 47.80 -37.80
N GLU A 136 -25.94 48.67 -36.88
CA GLU A 136 -25.52 49.92 -36.16
C GLU A 136 -26.55 50.05 -34.99
N SER A 137 -26.45 50.84 -33.91
CA SER A 137 -25.51 51.83 -33.32
C SER A 137 -25.62 51.70 -31.77
N GLY A 138 -24.96 52.45 -30.87
CA GLY A 138 -24.09 53.64 -30.95
C GLY A 138 -22.97 53.59 -29.87
N SER A 139 -22.29 54.66 -29.40
CA SER A 139 -22.59 56.11 -29.25
C SER A 139 -23.58 56.42 -28.11
N GLU A 140 -23.25 57.16 -27.04
CA GLU A 140 -22.05 57.94 -26.60
C GLU A 140 -21.97 57.84 -25.05
N SER A 141 -20.89 58.08 -24.29
CA SER A 141 -19.49 58.53 -24.50
C SER A 141 -18.63 57.95 -23.31
N ASP A 142 -17.36 58.24 -22.98
CA ASP A 142 -16.35 59.24 -23.38
C ASP A 142 -14.90 58.73 -23.10
N SER A 143 -13.90 59.63 -23.02
CA SER A 143 -12.49 59.52 -22.50
C SER A 143 -12.00 58.16 -21.92
N GLU A 144 -10.97 57.51 -22.48
CA GLU A 144 -9.51 57.81 -22.36
C GLU A 144 -8.99 57.73 -20.90
N GLU A 145 -7.95 56.97 -20.53
CA GLU A 145 -6.84 56.30 -21.26
C GLU A 145 -6.53 54.91 -20.65
N GLU A 146 -6.06 53.92 -21.41
CA GLU A 146 -5.14 52.84 -20.93
C GLU A 146 -4.69 51.89 -22.08
N SER A 147 -3.39 51.77 -22.34
CA SER A 147 -2.81 50.76 -23.25
C SER A 147 -1.29 50.58 -23.05
N SER A 148 -0.89 50.11 -21.87
CA SER A 148 0.53 49.90 -21.53
C SER A 148 0.83 48.78 -20.51
N GLU A 149 -0.17 48.16 -19.89
CA GLU A 149 0.06 47.28 -18.72
C GLU A 149 0.47 45.82 -19.04
N ASP A 150 0.22 45.33 -20.26
CA ASP A 150 0.45 43.93 -20.64
C ASP A 150 1.96 43.54 -20.73
N GLU A 151 2.84 44.49 -21.07
CA GLU A 151 4.29 44.21 -21.13
C GLU A 151 4.95 44.25 -19.73
N GLU A 152 4.50 45.13 -18.82
CA GLU A 152 5.03 45.16 -17.45
C GLU A 152 4.61 43.92 -16.65
N THR A 153 3.38 43.45 -16.79
CA THR A 153 2.88 42.25 -16.09
C THR A 153 3.57 40.97 -16.58
N THR A 154 3.91 40.87 -17.86
CA THR A 154 4.68 39.73 -18.40
C THR A 154 6.17 39.80 -18.02
N ALA A 155 6.78 40.99 -18.02
CA ALA A 155 8.14 41.19 -17.52
C ALA A 155 8.26 40.89 -16.02
N ALA A 156 7.29 41.33 -15.20
CA ALA A 156 7.23 41.05 -13.78
C ALA A 156 7.11 39.54 -13.50
N ARG A 157 6.21 38.83 -14.19
CA ARG A 157 6.10 37.36 -14.09
C ARG A 157 7.38 36.63 -14.51
N ALA A 158 8.08 37.12 -15.54
CA ALA A 158 9.37 36.56 -15.94
C ALA A 158 10.47 36.80 -14.88
N ALA A 159 10.49 37.99 -14.26
CA ALA A 159 11.43 38.31 -13.18
C ALA A 159 11.17 37.51 -11.90
N VAL A 160 9.90 37.30 -11.52
CA VAL A 160 9.51 36.38 -10.43
C VAL A 160 9.95 34.95 -10.76
N ALA A 161 9.67 34.45 -11.98
CA ALA A 161 10.10 33.12 -12.40
C ALA A 161 11.64 32.94 -12.48
N GLN A 162 12.40 34.03 -12.65
CA GLN A 162 13.87 34.02 -12.53
C GLN A 162 14.30 33.99 -11.06
N ARG A 163 13.73 34.83 -10.19
CA ARG A 163 14.00 34.80 -8.73
C ARG A 163 13.68 33.44 -8.12
N LYS A 164 12.53 32.86 -8.47
CA LYS A 164 12.10 31.49 -8.12
C LYS A 164 13.14 30.44 -8.48
N LYS A 165 13.74 30.51 -9.68
CA LYS A 165 14.84 29.63 -10.10
C LYS A 165 16.14 29.89 -9.34
N GLU A 166 16.51 31.14 -9.12
CA GLU A 166 17.71 31.49 -8.34
C GLU A 166 17.58 31.09 -6.86
N ALA A 167 16.38 31.20 -6.28
CA ALA A 167 16.06 30.76 -4.93
C ALA A 167 16.06 29.23 -4.83
N ALA A 168 15.44 28.51 -5.78
CA ALA A 168 15.50 27.05 -5.86
C ALA A 168 16.95 26.55 -6.01
N GLU A 169 17.74 27.13 -6.93
CA GLU A 169 19.17 26.82 -7.06
C GLU A 169 19.97 27.13 -5.79
N ARG A 170 19.61 28.19 -5.04
CA ARG A 170 20.24 28.54 -3.77
C ARG A 170 19.85 27.56 -2.66
N ARG A 171 18.59 27.12 -2.61
CA ARG A 171 18.10 26.04 -1.73
C ARG A 171 18.79 24.71 -2.06
N GLU A 172 18.96 24.35 -3.32
CA GLU A 172 19.75 23.18 -3.73
C GLU A 172 21.22 23.29 -3.29
N LYS A 173 21.86 24.45 -3.49
CA LYS A 173 23.25 24.69 -3.06
C LYS A 173 23.39 24.67 -1.53
N ALA A 174 22.40 25.18 -0.80
CA ALA A 174 22.33 25.11 0.67
C ALA A 174 22.09 23.68 1.17
N HIS A 175 21.22 22.91 0.51
CA HIS A 175 21.01 21.48 0.77
C HIS A 175 22.29 20.69 0.51
N GLN A 176 22.96 20.88 -0.64
CA GLN A 176 24.24 20.26 -0.96
C GLN A 176 25.34 20.65 0.06
N ALA A 177 25.37 21.90 0.53
CA ALA A 177 26.27 22.32 1.61
C ALA A 177 25.94 21.64 2.95
N ALA A 178 24.66 21.49 3.29
CA ALA A 178 24.21 20.77 4.49
C ALA A 178 24.51 19.25 4.41
N LEU A 179 24.38 18.65 3.23
CA LEU A 179 24.81 17.28 2.93
C LEU A 179 26.33 17.12 3.10
N ALA A 180 27.12 18.08 2.61
CA ALA A 180 28.58 18.07 2.71
C ALA A 180 29.08 18.34 4.15
N ALA A 181 28.34 19.13 4.94
CA ALA A 181 28.65 19.44 6.34
C ALA A 181 28.35 18.29 7.32
N ARG A 182 27.78 17.17 6.86
CA ARG A 182 27.46 15.99 7.68
C ARG A 182 28.72 15.35 8.29
N SER A 183 28.99 15.64 9.56
CA SER A 183 30.04 14.93 10.32
C SER A 183 29.52 13.62 10.93
N LYS A 184 30.38 12.61 11.04
CA LYS A 184 30.07 11.33 11.70
C LYS A 184 30.01 11.42 13.24
N GLU A 185 30.28 12.61 13.79
CA GLU A 185 30.39 12.88 15.22
C GLU A 185 29.16 13.63 15.76
N ASN A 186 28.53 14.48 14.94
CA ASN A 186 27.30 15.20 15.29
C ASN A 186 26.06 14.39 14.85
N LEU A 187 25.74 13.35 15.62
CA LEU A 187 24.54 12.53 15.40
C LEU A 187 23.33 13.10 16.14
N ARG A 188 22.16 13.07 15.49
CA ARG A 188 20.86 13.37 16.11
C ARG A 188 20.34 12.15 16.88
N SER A 189 19.43 12.36 17.84
CA SER A 189 18.74 11.27 18.53
C SER A 189 17.90 10.44 17.54
N PRO A 190 18.05 9.11 17.46
CA PRO A 190 17.18 8.28 16.65
C PRO A 190 15.72 8.37 17.09
N ILE A 191 14.83 8.30 16.10
CA ILE A 191 13.38 8.28 16.31
C ILE A 191 12.92 6.82 16.27
N CYS A 192 12.29 6.36 17.33
CA CYS A 192 11.85 4.98 17.51
C CYS A 192 10.33 4.90 17.63
N CYS A 193 9.65 3.98 16.95
CA CYS A 193 8.21 3.76 17.09
C CYS A 193 7.93 2.45 17.84
N ILE A 194 6.97 2.42 18.77
CA ILE A 194 6.52 1.18 19.42
C ILE A 194 5.19 0.71 18.81
N LEU A 195 5.17 -0.53 18.33
CA LEU A 195 4.06 -1.21 17.65
C LEU A 195 3.70 -2.54 18.35
N GLY A 196 2.60 -3.18 17.92
CA GLY A 196 2.06 -4.41 18.52
C GLY A 196 0.60 -4.28 18.97
N HIS A 197 -0.02 -5.44 19.26
CA HIS A 197 -1.43 -5.60 19.63
C HIS A 197 -1.83 -4.93 20.97
N VAL A 198 -3.14 -4.86 21.24
CA VAL A 198 -3.74 -4.48 22.52
C VAL A 198 -3.15 -5.32 23.67
N ASP A 199 -3.03 -4.75 24.86
CA ASP A 199 -2.54 -5.40 26.09
C ASP A 199 -1.15 -6.08 26.04
N THR A 200 -0.45 -6.11 24.89
CA THR A 200 0.96 -6.57 24.77
C THR A 200 1.92 -5.81 25.69
N GLY A 201 1.52 -4.61 26.14
CA GLY A 201 2.18 -3.84 27.20
C GLY A 201 3.02 -2.66 26.73
N LYS A 202 2.82 -2.16 25.50
CA LYS A 202 3.54 -1.03 24.87
C LYS A 202 3.68 0.18 25.81
N THR A 203 2.56 0.71 26.29
CA THR A 203 2.49 1.86 27.20
C THR A 203 3.20 1.59 28.53
N LYS A 204 3.06 0.37 29.09
CA LYS A 204 3.67 -0.01 30.37
C LYS A 204 5.19 -0.21 30.25
N LEU A 205 5.67 -0.69 29.10
CA LEU A 205 7.09 -0.78 28.77
C LEU A 205 7.73 0.62 28.75
N LEU A 206 7.07 1.59 28.10
CA LEU A 206 7.48 3.00 28.12
C LEU A 206 7.42 3.62 29.51
N ASP A 207 6.38 3.33 30.28
CA ASP A 207 6.24 3.79 31.66
C ASP A 207 7.38 3.31 32.57
N LYS A 208 7.82 2.05 32.41
CA LYS A 208 9.02 1.53 33.08
C LYS A 208 10.32 2.21 32.61
N ILE A 209 10.39 2.64 31.35
CA ILE A 209 11.51 3.44 30.83
C ILE A 209 11.43 4.91 31.29
N ARG A 210 10.24 5.48 31.53
CA ARG A 210 10.02 6.83 32.10
C ARG A 210 10.12 6.90 33.63
N GLN A 211 9.89 5.79 34.34
CA GLN A 211 9.57 5.77 35.78
C GLN A 211 8.26 6.52 36.11
N THR A 212 7.26 6.39 35.23
CA THR A 212 5.92 6.99 35.37
C THR A 212 4.83 5.92 35.30
N ASN A 213 3.60 6.27 35.68
CA ASN A 213 2.39 5.52 35.33
C ASN A 213 1.46 6.42 34.50
N VAL A 214 1.74 6.57 33.20
CA VAL A 214 0.84 7.24 32.25
C VAL A 214 -0.38 6.37 31.96
N GLN A 215 -0.21 5.05 31.85
CA GLN A 215 -1.31 4.12 31.53
C GLN A 215 -2.48 4.21 32.52
N GLU A 216 -2.20 4.43 33.80
CA GLU A 216 -3.22 4.57 34.86
C GLU A 216 -4.02 5.88 34.78
N GLY A 217 -3.57 6.85 33.97
CA GLY A 217 -4.26 8.09 33.66
C GLY A 217 -5.06 8.09 32.35
N GLU A 218 -4.98 7.02 31.54
CA GLU A 218 -5.74 6.92 30.28
C GLU A 218 -7.12 6.29 30.49
N ALA A 219 -8.14 6.79 29.78
CA ALA A 219 -9.50 6.31 29.91
C ALA A 219 -9.62 4.84 29.46
N GLY A 220 -9.97 3.96 30.40
CA GLY A 220 -10.01 2.51 30.18
C GLY A 220 -8.64 1.81 30.21
N GLY A 221 -7.56 2.51 30.59
CA GLY A 221 -6.20 1.94 30.64
C GLY A 221 -5.57 1.67 29.28
N ILE A 222 -6.19 2.16 28.20
CA ILE A 222 -5.75 2.00 26.80
C ILE A 222 -5.20 3.31 26.23
N THR A 223 -4.12 3.22 25.46
CA THR A 223 -3.62 4.36 24.70
C THR A 223 -4.52 4.67 23.50
N GLN A 224 -4.92 5.94 23.38
CA GLN A 224 -5.85 6.44 22.34
C GLN A 224 -5.25 7.56 21.47
N GLN A 225 -4.11 8.14 21.85
CA GLN A 225 -3.44 9.25 21.14
C GLN A 225 -1.98 8.89 20.88
N ILE A 226 -1.34 9.50 19.86
CA ILE A 226 0.12 9.40 19.73
C ILE A 226 0.80 10.13 20.91
N GLY A 227 1.76 9.46 21.53
CA GLY A 227 2.66 10.03 22.53
C GLY A 227 4.07 10.19 21.96
N ALA A 228 4.79 11.23 22.38
CA ALA A 228 6.22 11.38 22.09
C ALA A 228 6.99 11.63 23.38
N THR A 229 7.91 10.73 23.71
CA THR A 229 8.76 10.79 24.92
C THR A 229 10.22 10.89 24.52
N TYR A 230 10.93 11.93 25.01
CA TYR A 230 12.38 12.06 24.81
C TYR A 230 13.16 11.51 26.01
N PHE A 231 14.03 10.54 25.77
CA PHE A 231 14.94 9.99 26.78
C PHE A 231 16.36 10.55 26.56
N PRO A 232 16.91 11.33 27.51
CA PRO A 232 18.26 11.87 27.40
C PRO A 232 19.31 10.76 27.58
N GLY A 233 20.46 10.92 26.90
CA GLY A 233 21.55 9.94 26.92
C GLY A 233 22.06 9.57 28.32
N GLU A 234 21.95 10.45 29.30
CA GLU A 234 22.33 10.17 30.70
C GLU A 234 21.40 9.15 31.37
N ALA A 235 20.08 9.30 31.24
CA ALA A 235 19.10 8.35 31.78
C ALA A 235 19.24 6.98 31.11
N ILE A 236 19.57 6.96 29.81
CA ILE A 236 19.90 5.75 29.05
C ILE A 236 21.17 5.09 29.59
N LYS A 237 22.26 5.84 29.81
CA LYS A 237 23.51 5.33 30.40
C LYS A 237 23.28 4.72 31.79
N GLN A 238 22.48 5.37 32.64
CA GLN A 238 22.11 4.85 33.95
C GLN A 238 21.34 3.52 33.85
N LYS A 239 20.36 3.40 32.94
CA LYS A 239 19.55 2.17 32.79
C LYS A 239 20.27 1.03 32.09
N THR A 240 21.21 1.32 31.19
CA THR A 240 22.03 0.32 30.49
C THR A 240 23.27 -0.14 31.28
N ALA A 241 23.60 0.51 32.41
CA ALA A 241 24.80 0.22 33.20
C ALA A 241 24.92 -1.27 33.61
N VAL A 242 23.81 -1.89 34.00
CA VAL A 242 23.77 -3.30 34.46
C VAL A 242 24.22 -4.28 33.36
N VAL A 243 23.95 -3.96 32.09
CA VAL A 243 24.34 -4.77 30.91
C VAL A 243 25.57 -4.22 30.18
N ASN A 244 26.27 -3.25 30.76
CA ASN A 244 27.49 -2.64 30.21
C ASN A 244 28.66 -2.65 31.23
N GLN A 245 28.73 -3.69 32.07
CA GLN A 245 29.82 -3.92 33.03
C GLN A 245 31.21 -3.91 32.35
N ASP A 246 31.26 -4.37 31.09
CA ASP A 246 32.41 -4.37 30.19
C ASP A 246 32.89 -2.98 29.72
N GLY A 247 32.06 -1.93 29.84
CA GLY A 247 32.33 -0.59 29.29
C GLY A 247 32.38 -0.47 27.76
N LYS A 248 32.27 -1.58 27.02
CA LYS A 248 32.44 -1.65 25.55
C LYS A 248 31.38 -0.89 24.75
N PHE A 249 30.18 -0.67 25.31
CA PHE A 249 29.13 0.10 24.64
C PHE A 249 29.27 1.60 24.97
N GLU A 250 29.63 2.39 23.97
CA GLU A 250 29.70 3.85 24.02
C GLU A 250 28.46 4.48 23.38
N LEU A 251 27.82 5.42 24.08
CA LEU A 251 26.70 6.20 23.57
C LEU A 251 27.21 7.49 22.90
N LYS A 252 27.06 7.57 21.59
CA LYS A 252 27.40 8.69 20.70
C LYS A 252 26.20 9.55 20.32
N VAL A 253 24.98 9.01 20.42
CA VAL A 253 23.74 9.80 20.21
C VAL A 253 23.35 10.57 21.49
N PRO A 254 22.77 11.78 21.38
CA PRO A 254 22.42 12.61 22.54
C PRO A 254 21.20 12.09 23.34
N GLY A 255 20.43 11.15 22.79
CA GLY A 255 19.27 10.54 23.43
C GLY A 255 18.54 9.59 22.49
N LEU A 256 17.30 9.26 22.85
CA LEU A 256 16.36 8.45 22.06
C LEU A 256 14.98 9.10 22.13
N LEU A 257 14.40 9.47 20.97
CA LEU A 257 13.01 9.91 20.89
C LEU A 257 12.15 8.68 20.62
N VAL A 258 11.14 8.43 21.45
CA VAL A 258 10.22 7.30 21.25
C VAL A 258 8.79 7.78 21.06
N ILE A 259 8.17 7.31 19.99
CA ILE A 259 6.76 7.47 19.64
C ILE A 259 6.00 6.29 20.22
N ASP A 260 5.06 6.55 21.12
CA ASP A 260 4.07 5.56 21.57
C ASP A 260 2.90 5.53 20.59
N THR A 261 2.45 4.33 20.21
CA THR A 261 1.29 4.16 19.33
C THR A 261 0.19 3.35 20.00
N PRO A 262 -1.08 3.71 19.79
CA PRO A 262 -2.22 2.94 20.29
C PRO A 262 -2.25 1.49 19.76
N GLY A 263 -2.77 0.59 20.59
CA GLY A 263 -2.89 -0.85 20.27
C GLY A 263 -4.21 -1.25 19.62
N HIS A 264 -5.30 -0.50 19.83
CA HIS A 264 -6.63 -0.84 19.33
C HIS A 264 -6.71 -0.69 17.80
N GLU A 265 -7.49 -1.56 17.16
CA GLU A 265 -7.52 -1.70 15.70
C GLU A 265 -7.89 -0.38 14.99
N SER A 266 -8.92 0.31 15.49
CA SER A 266 -9.39 1.64 15.06
C SER A 266 -8.33 2.74 14.94
N PHE A 267 -7.14 2.55 15.53
CA PHE A 267 -6.05 3.53 15.46
C PHE A 267 -4.92 3.12 14.48
N SER A 268 -5.26 2.35 13.45
CA SER A 268 -4.41 1.98 12.31
C SER A 268 -3.65 3.20 11.73
N ASN A 269 -4.35 4.32 11.59
CA ASN A 269 -3.80 5.59 11.08
C ASN A 269 -2.69 6.17 11.96
N LEU A 270 -2.75 5.93 13.27
CA LEU A 270 -1.73 6.38 14.23
C LEU A 270 -0.52 5.45 14.26
N ARG A 271 -0.72 4.13 14.05
CA ARG A 271 0.39 3.18 13.76
C ARG A 271 1.10 3.53 12.46
N SER A 272 0.34 3.84 11.40
CA SER A 272 0.86 4.33 10.12
C SER A 272 1.71 5.59 10.31
N ARG A 273 1.19 6.65 10.95
CA ARG A 273 1.93 7.91 11.13
C ARG A 273 3.18 7.79 12.02
N GLY A 274 3.13 6.93 13.05
CA GLY A 274 4.31 6.63 13.87
C GLY A 274 5.39 5.85 13.10
N SER A 275 4.98 4.91 12.24
CA SER A 275 5.89 4.09 11.42
C SER A 275 6.63 4.91 10.36
N SER A 276 5.99 5.86 9.66
CA SER A 276 6.65 6.64 8.59
C SER A 276 7.70 7.62 9.11
N LEU A 277 7.60 8.05 10.37
CA LEU A 277 8.53 9.01 10.99
C LEU A 277 9.68 8.35 11.76
N CYS A 278 9.67 7.02 11.93
CA CYS A 278 10.68 6.32 12.70
C CYS A 278 11.88 5.88 11.85
N ASN A 279 13.05 5.80 12.49
CA ASN A 279 14.26 5.22 11.90
C ASN A 279 14.42 3.74 12.29
N ILE A 280 13.77 3.33 13.38
CA ILE A 280 13.71 1.96 13.89
C ILE A 280 12.36 1.76 14.62
N ALA A 281 11.85 0.55 14.69
CA ALA A 281 10.69 0.21 15.50
C ALA A 281 10.97 -0.87 16.56
N ILE A 282 10.15 -0.89 17.61
CA ILE A 282 10.01 -1.98 18.58
C ILE A 282 8.64 -2.61 18.35
N LEU A 283 8.61 -3.87 17.94
CA LEU A 283 7.38 -4.66 17.89
C LEU A 283 7.22 -5.41 19.22
N VAL A 284 6.22 -5.05 20.02
CA VAL A 284 5.94 -5.70 21.30
C VAL A 284 4.99 -6.87 21.08
N VAL A 285 5.37 -8.04 21.60
CA VAL A 285 4.66 -9.32 21.43
C VAL A 285 4.53 -9.99 22.81
N ASP A 286 3.35 -10.48 23.18
CA ASP A 286 3.16 -11.20 24.44
C ASP A 286 3.67 -12.65 24.31
N ILE A 287 4.68 -13.05 25.08
CA ILE A 287 5.20 -14.43 25.09
C ILE A 287 4.16 -15.47 25.52
N MET A 288 3.05 -15.03 26.11
CA MET A 288 1.94 -15.89 26.51
C MET A 288 0.95 -16.19 25.39
N HIS A 289 0.84 -15.33 24.36
CA HIS A 289 -0.16 -15.44 23.28
C HIS A 289 0.43 -15.54 21.86
N GLY A 290 1.64 -15.01 21.63
CA GLY A 290 2.30 -15.05 20.32
C GLY A 290 1.87 -13.93 19.37
N LEU A 291 1.73 -14.22 18.08
CA LEU A 291 1.39 -13.23 17.05
C LEU A 291 -0.12 -13.04 16.91
N GLU A 292 -0.61 -11.90 17.36
CA GLU A 292 -2.01 -11.46 17.31
C GLU A 292 -2.28 -10.56 16.08
N PRO A 293 -3.54 -10.36 15.62
CA PRO A 293 -3.83 -9.76 14.30
C PRO A 293 -3.21 -8.37 14.05
N GLN A 294 -3.25 -7.47 15.03
CA GLN A 294 -2.69 -6.12 14.93
C GLN A 294 -1.15 -6.11 15.08
N THR A 295 -0.56 -7.20 15.58
CA THR A 295 0.88 -7.47 15.47
C THR A 295 1.24 -7.88 14.04
N LEU A 296 0.42 -8.70 13.38
CA LEU A 296 0.58 -9.03 11.95
C LEU A 296 0.38 -7.81 11.03
N GLU A 297 -0.61 -6.96 11.31
CA GLU A 297 -0.80 -5.66 10.67
C GLU A 297 0.46 -4.77 10.83
N SER A 298 0.98 -4.66 12.05
CA SER A 298 2.23 -3.94 12.32
C SER A 298 3.41 -4.50 11.53
N MET A 299 3.50 -5.83 11.36
CA MET A 299 4.55 -6.48 10.57
C MET A 299 4.44 -6.23 9.07
N LYS A 300 3.23 -6.02 8.53
CA LYS A 300 3.02 -5.55 7.15
C LYS A 300 3.51 -4.11 7.01
N LEU A 301 3.00 -3.18 7.82
CA LEU A 301 3.41 -1.76 7.79
C LEU A 301 4.93 -1.56 7.88
N LEU A 302 5.63 -2.38 8.68
CA LEU A 302 7.09 -2.38 8.79
C LEU A 302 7.82 -2.93 7.56
N ARG A 303 7.24 -3.94 6.88
CA ARG A 303 7.76 -4.52 5.63
C ARG A 303 7.63 -3.54 4.48
N ASP A 304 6.43 -2.98 4.30
CA ASP A 304 6.07 -2.19 3.12
C ASP A 304 6.94 -0.93 3.04
N ARG A 305 7.25 -0.34 4.20
CA ARG A 305 8.17 0.80 4.35
C ARG A 305 9.64 0.43 4.60
N LYS A 306 9.96 -0.86 4.66
CA LYS A 306 11.33 -1.40 4.84
C LYS A 306 12.03 -0.85 6.11
N THR A 307 11.26 -0.47 7.12
CA THR A 307 11.77 0.11 8.38
C THR A 307 12.38 -0.99 9.26
N PRO A 308 13.66 -0.89 9.68
CA PRO A 308 14.27 -1.86 10.59
C PRO A 308 13.52 -1.95 11.93
N PHE A 309 13.41 -3.15 12.50
CA PHE A 309 12.77 -3.33 13.80
C PHE A 309 13.42 -4.41 14.65
N VAL A 310 13.21 -4.29 15.97
CA VAL A 310 13.51 -5.31 16.97
C VAL A 310 12.21 -5.78 17.62
N VAL A 311 12.19 -6.99 18.18
CA VAL A 311 10.99 -7.56 18.81
C VAL A 311 11.19 -7.63 20.32
N ALA A 312 10.31 -7.01 21.09
CA ALA A 312 10.25 -7.14 22.53
C ALA A 312 9.24 -8.26 22.89
N LEU A 313 9.76 -9.45 23.22
CA LEU A 313 8.96 -10.56 23.75
C LEU A 313 8.64 -10.24 25.22
N ASN A 314 7.51 -9.59 25.46
CA ASN A 314 7.13 -9.06 26.76
C ASN A 314 6.44 -10.12 27.64
N LYS A 315 6.29 -9.78 28.92
CA LYS A 315 5.60 -10.54 29.98
C LYS A 315 6.25 -11.87 30.37
N ILE A 316 7.58 -11.97 30.28
CA ILE A 316 8.34 -13.15 30.78
C ILE A 316 8.10 -13.44 32.27
N ASP A 317 7.69 -12.43 33.05
CA ASP A 317 7.27 -12.55 34.45
C ASP A 317 5.99 -13.38 34.67
N ARG A 318 5.22 -13.68 33.61
CA ARG A 318 4.02 -14.54 33.64
C ARG A 318 4.34 -16.04 33.46
N LEU A 319 5.59 -16.42 33.18
CA LEU A 319 6.01 -17.81 33.06
C LEU A 319 5.92 -18.54 34.40
N TYR A 320 5.51 -19.82 34.40
CA TYR A 320 5.11 -20.48 35.64
C TYR A 320 6.32 -20.78 36.55
N GLY A 321 6.43 -20.02 37.64
CA GLY A 321 7.55 -20.11 38.56
C GLY A 321 8.73 -19.18 38.23
N TRP A 322 8.55 -18.18 37.37
CA TRP A 322 9.55 -17.13 37.15
C TRP A 322 9.88 -16.40 38.46
N LYS A 323 11.17 -16.29 38.77
CA LYS A 323 11.70 -15.49 39.87
C LYS A 323 12.06 -14.11 39.33
N LYS A 324 11.26 -13.10 39.66
CA LYS A 324 11.54 -11.71 39.27
C LYS A 324 12.86 -11.20 39.86
N VAL A 325 13.59 -10.39 39.08
CA VAL A 325 14.79 -9.66 39.50
C VAL A 325 14.70 -8.23 38.95
N ASP A 326 14.17 -7.31 39.76
CA ASP A 326 13.69 -6.01 39.29
C ASP A 326 14.80 -5.17 38.58
N ASN A 327 14.56 -4.83 37.30
CA ASN A 327 15.42 -4.06 36.39
C ASN A 327 16.76 -4.71 35.96
N ASN A 328 16.93 -6.04 36.03
CA ASN A 328 18.17 -6.70 35.59
C ASN A 328 18.23 -7.00 34.07
N GLY A 329 19.42 -7.32 33.55
CA GLY A 329 19.63 -7.86 32.21
C GLY A 329 19.07 -9.28 32.07
N PHE A 330 18.52 -9.61 30.90
CA PHE A 330 17.79 -10.86 30.68
C PHE A 330 18.65 -12.12 30.89
N GLN A 331 19.91 -12.11 30.46
CA GLN A 331 20.79 -13.29 30.57
C GLN A 331 21.04 -13.69 32.03
N GLU A 332 21.26 -12.71 32.91
CA GLU A 332 21.44 -12.95 34.34
C GLU A 332 20.14 -13.42 34.99
N SER A 333 19.01 -12.75 34.69
CA SER A 333 17.68 -13.18 35.14
C SER A 333 17.37 -14.63 34.73
N LEU A 334 17.64 -15.02 33.48
CA LEU A 334 17.41 -16.38 32.98
C LEU A 334 18.30 -17.41 33.68
N ALA A 335 19.57 -17.08 33.96
CA ALA A 335 20.51 -17.97 34.64
C ALA A 335 20.09 -18.29 36.09
N LEU A 336 19.34 -17.41 36.75
CA LEU A 336 18.81 -17.59 38.11
C LEU A 336 17.51 -18.44 38.18
N GLN A 337 16.91 -18.75 37.03
CA GLN A 337 15.67 -19.52 36.95
C GLN A 337 15.89 -21.03 37.16
N SER A 338 14.80 -21.75 37.40
CA SER A 338 14.83 -23.23 37.39
C SER A 338 14.91 -23.76 35.96
N ARG A 339 15.46 -24.97 35.79
CA ARG A 339 15.48 -25.67 34.48
C ARG A 339 14.09 -25.86 33.86
N GLY A 340 13.05 -25.98 34.69
CA GLY A 340 11.66 -26.05 34.20
C GLY A 340 11.22 -24.75 33.53
N VAL A 341 11.49 -23.61 34.18
CA VAL A 341 11.19 -22.27 33.64
C VAL A 341 12.03 -21.96 32.40
N GLN A 342 13.31 -22.33 32.39
CA GLN A 342 14.19 -22.20 31.21
C GLN A 342 13.66 -23.00 30.01
N ASN A 343 13.14 -24.21 30.25
CA ASN A 343 12.51 -25.02 29.21
C ASN A 343 11.16 -24.45 28.76
N GLU A 344 10.31 -23.93 29.66
CA GLU A 344 9.04 -23.28 29.26
C GLU A 344 9.30 -22.05 28.38
N PHE A 345 10.24 -21.19 28.80
CA PHE A 345 10.69 -20.04 28.02
C PHE A 345 11.18 -20.47 26.63
N LYS A 346 12.05 -21.49 26.57
CA LYS A 346 12.60 -22.00 25.31
C LYS A 346 11.51 -22.53 24.36
N ASN A 347 10.55 -23.29 24.88
CA ASN A 347 9.45 -23.83 24.07
C ASN A 347 8.59 -22.71 23.45
N ARG A 348 8.23 -21.68 24.24
CA ARG A 348 7.48 -20.51 23.74
C ARG A 348 8.27 -19.66 22.76
N LEU A 349 9.58 -19.52 22.98
CA LEU A 349 10.50 -18.87 22.06
C LEU A 349 10.56 -19.61 20.71
N GLU A 350 10.67 -20.94 20.71
CA GLU A 350 10.69 -21.75 19.48
C GLU A 350 9.35 -21.67 18.72
N GLN A 351 8.21 -21.72 19.42
CA GLN A 351 6.89 -21.44 18.84
C GLN A 351 6.81 -20.04 18.22
N THR A 352 7.36 -19.02 18.89
CA THR A 352 7.37 -17.64 18.39
C THR A 352 8.26 -17.51 17.15
N LYS A 353 9.45 -18.12 17.13
CA LYS A 353 10.33 -18.17 15.94
C LYS A 353 9.62 -18.80 14.74
N LEU A 354 8.87 -19.89 14.96
CA LEU A 354 8.07 -20.55 13.92
C LEU A 354 7.00 -19.61 13.35
N ALA A 355 6.23 -18.94 14.21
CA ALA A 355 5.20 -17.98 13.77
C ALA A 355 5.79 -16.77 13.00
N PHE A 356 6.97 -16.27 13.39
CA PHE A 356 7.70 -15.26 12.59
C PHE A 356 8.13 -15.81 11.22
N SER A 357 8.58 -17.08 11.16
CA SER A 357 8.98 -17.73 9.91
C SER A 357 7.80 -17.98 8.96
N GLU A 358 6.61 -18.30 9.47
CA GLU A 358 5.38 -18.41 8.68
C GLU A 358 5.02 -17.07 8.02
N GLN A 359 5.29 -15.96 8.72
CA GLN A 359 5.16 -14.61 8.16
C GLN A 359 6.33 -14.22 7.25
N GLY A 360 7.30 -15.09 7.00
CA GLY A 360 8.46 -14.81 6.13
C GLY A 360 9.59 -14.02 6.79
N PHE A 361 9.62 -13.91 8.13
CA PHE A 361 10.70 -13.27 8.88
C PHE A 361 11.54 -14.31 9.64
N ASN A 362 12.82 -14.41 9.31
CA ASN A 362 13.75 -15.18 10.14
C ASN A 362 13.99 -14.44 11.46
N ALA A 363 13.74 -15.07 12.60
CA ALA A 363 13.85 -14.45 13.92
C ALA A 363 14.76 -15.26 14.86
N GLU A 364 15.63 -14.57 15.59
CA GLU A 364 16.64 -15.19 16.47
C GLU A 364 16.86 -14.34 17.74
N VAL A 365 17.27 -14.94 18.86
CA VAL A 365 17.49 -14.22 20.11
C VAL A 365 18.65 -13.24 19.97
N PHE A 366 18.53 -12.05 20.55
CA PHE A 366 19.48 -10.95 20.37
C PHE A 366 20.96 -11.27 20.65
N TYR A 367 21.25 -12.30 21.46
CA TYR A 367 22.61 -12.75 21.77
C TYR A 367 23.06 -14.01 20.99
N GLU A 368 22.15 -14.70 20.32
CA GLU A 368 22.43 -15.81 19.39
C GLU A 368 22.54 -15.32 17.94
N ASN A 369 21.91 -14.19 17.62
CA ASN A 369 21.87 -13.59 16.29
C ASN A 369 23.25 -13.06 15.84
N LYS A 370 23.86 -13.75 14.86
CA LYS A 370 25.13 -13.35 14.23
C LYS A 370 24.96 -12.44 13.01
N SER A 371 23.74 -12.24 12.53
CA SER A 371 23.43 -11.55 11.26
C SER A 371 22.20 -10.66 11.39
N MET A 372 22.36 -9.58 12.17
CA MET A 372 21.39 -8.52 12.45
C MET A 372 20.80 -7.82 11.20
N ALA A 373 21.31 -8.11 10.00
CA ALA A 373 20.82 -7.59 8.72
C ALA A 373 19.83 -8.53 7.99
N ARG A 374 19.73 -9.80 8.40
CA ARG A 374 18.79 -10.79 7.83
C ARG A 374 17.89 -11.46 8.86
N TYR A 375 18.26 -11.42 10.14
CA TYR A 375 17.51 -12.02 11.23
C TYR A 375 16.98 -10.92 12.17
N VAL A 376 15.68 -10.95 12.44
CA VAL A 376 15.01 -10.08 13.42
C VAL A 376 15.42 -10.51 14.82
N SER A 377 15.89 -9.56 15.63
CA SER A 377 16.33 -9.84 17.01
C SER A 377 15.16 -9.86 17.98
N LEU A 378 14.93 -11.03 18.58
CA LEU A 378 14.01 -11.27 19.68
C LEU A 378 14.69 -10.92 21.01
N ILE A 379 14.09 -10.00 21.78
CA ILE A 379 14.57 -9.53 23.07
C ILE A 379 13.51 -9.87 24.12
N PRO A 380 13.75 -10.84 25.02
CA PRO A 380 12.83 -11.13 26.11
C PRO A 380 12.83 -10.01 27.16
N THR A 381 11.64 -9.57 27.57
CA THR A 381 11.44 -8.39 28.43
C THR A 381 10.30 -8.58 29.42
N SER A 382 10.34 -7.84 30.53
CA SER A 382 9.16 -7.57 31.36
C SER A 382 8.98 -6.07 31.53
N ALA A 383 7.88 -5.53 30.98
CA ALA A 383 7.40 -4.18 31.27
C ALA A 383 7.08 -3.96 32.77
N HIS A 384 6.79 -5.02 33.52
CA HIS A 384 6.42 -4.92 34.93
C HIS A 384 7.65 -4.91 35.86
N THR A 385 8.53 -5.91 35.78
CA THR A 385 9.72 -5.99 36.64
C THR A 385 10.87 -5.11 36.14
N GLY A 386 10.93 -4.86 34.81
CA GLY A 386 11.99 -4.12 34.13
C GLY A 386 13.09 -5.00 33.55
N GLU A 387 12.97 -6.32 33.67
CA GLU A 387 13.93 -7.28 33.14
C GLU A 387 14.04 -7.17 31.61
N GLY A 388 15.26 -7.24 31.08
CA GLY A 388 15.54 -7.17 29.62
C GLY A 388 15.37 -5.78 28.97
N ILE A 389 14.75 -4.81 29.64
CA ILE A 389 14.71 -3.41 29.17
C ILE A 389 16.13 -2.83 28.96
N PRO A 390 17.13 -3.09 29.83
CA PRO A 390 18.51 -2.65 29.59
C PRO A 390 19.10 -3.21 28.29
N ASP A 391 18.87 -4.50 28.00
CA ASP A 391 19.31 -5.16 26.77
C ASP A 391 18.64 -4.57 25.52
N MET A 392 17.33 -4.32 25.60
CA MET A 392 16.56 -3.71 24.52
C MET A 392 17.08 -2.31 24.15
N LEU A 393 17.27 -1.44 25.15
CA LEU A 393 17.81 -0.10 24.93
C LEU A 393 19.23 -0.17 24.32
N LYS A 394 20.09 -1.03 24.88
CA LYS A 394 21.46 -1.25 24.37
C LYS A 394 21.46 -1.71 22.90
N LEU A 395 20.62 -2.67 22.52
CA LEU A 395 20.57 -3.18 21.15
C LEU A 395 20.06 -2.13 20.15
N ILE A 396 18.99 -1.40 20.46
CA ILE A 396 18.45 -0.34 19.60
C ILE A 396 19.50 0.73 19.32
N LEU A 397 20.24 1.12 20.36
CA LEU A 397 21.28 2.15 20.27
C LEU A 397 22.53 1.61 19.57
N GLN A 398 22.86 0.33 19.72
CA GLN A 398 23.91 -0.31 18.93
C GLN A 398 23.56 -0.36 17.44
N LEU A 399 22.37 -0.86 17.08
CA LEU A 399 21.92 -0.96 15.69
C LEU A 399 21.85 0.41 14.99
N THR A 400 21.33 1.43 15.68
CA THR A 400 21.26 2.80 15.14
C THR A 400 22.67 3.41 14.96
N GLN A 401 23.56 3.27 15.94
CA GLN A 401 24.94 3.81 15.87
C GLN A 401 25.87 3.04 14.92
N GLU A 402 25.64 1.75 14.64
CA GLU A 402 26.45 0.96 13.71
C GLU A 402 25.93 1.00 12.26
N ARG A 403 24.60 0.96 12.07
CA ARG A 403 23.99 0.76 10.73
C ARG A 403 23.31 2.00 10.18
N MET A 404 22.81 2.90 11.04
CA MET A 404 21.97 4.03 10.63
C MET A 404 22.70 5.39 10.70
N VAL A 405 24.04 5.38 10.83
CA VAL A 405 24.85 6.61 10.87
C VAL A 405 24.43 7.61 9.79
N GLY A 406 24.26 7.16 8.54
CA GLY A 406 23.90 8.01 7.40
C GLY A 406 22.54 8.72 7.49
N SER A 407 21.55 8.14 8.18
CA SER A 407 20.23 8.77 8.43
C SER A 407 20.14 9.48 9.78
N LEU A 408 21.20 9.41 10.59
CA LEU A 408 21.33 10.07 11.89
C LEU A 408 22.34 11.23 11.89
N MET A 409 23.06 11.45 10.79
CA MET A 409 23.90 12.65 10.62
C MET A 409 23.00 13.89 10.69
N TYR A 410 23.33 14.84 11.56
CA TYR A 410 22.52 16.04 11.74
C TYR A 410 22.53 16.94 10.50
N LEU A 411 21.35 17.35 10.03
CA LEU A 411 21.18 18.42 9.04
C LEU A 411 20.78 19.72 9.73
N SER A 412 21.27 20.85 9.21
CA SER A 412 20.88 22.21 9.61
C SER A 412 19.50 22.62 9.07
N GLU A 413 19.11 22.05 7.93
CA GLU A 413 17.78 22.20 7.32
C GLU A 413 16.68 21.70 8.26
N VAL A 414 15.60 22.48 8.38
CA VAL A 414 14.45 22.11 9.21
C VAL A 414 13.62 21.07 8.48
N GLN A 415 13.51 19.90 9.07
CA GLN A 415 12.64 18.83 8.58
C GLN A 415 11.68 18.44 9.70
N ALA A 416 10.42 18.84 9.55
CA ALA A 416 9.38 18.67 10.54
C ALA A 416 8.11 18.07 9.91
N THR A 417 7.35 17.30 10.68
CA THR A 417 6.09 16.69 10.22
C THR A 417 5.02 16.78 11.29
N VAL A 418 3.81 17.17 10.90
CA VAL A 418 2.65 17.28 11.78
C VAL A 418 2.15 15.89 12.16
N LEU A 419 2.12 15.58 13.46
CA LEU A 419 1.48 14.39 14.01
C LEU A 419 -0.04 14.55 14.11
N GLU A 420 -0.51 15.54 14.86
CA GLU A 420 -1.90 15.69 15.27
C GLU A 420 -2.25 17.17 15.49
N VAL A 421 -3.50 17.56 15.25
CA VAL A 421 -4.02 18.93 15.53
C VAL A 421 -4.93 18.86 16.77
N LYS A 422 -4.72 19.74 17.75
CA LYS A 422 -5.46 19.74 19.03
C LYS A 422 -5.74 21.14 19.55
N ALA A 423 -6.99 21.40 19.90
CA ALA A 423 -7.40 22.55 20.70
C ALA A 423 -6.83 22.45 22.13
N ILE A 424 -6.29 23.54 22.67
CA ILE A 424 -5.88 23.65 24.08
C ILE A 424 -6.32 25.00 24.67
N GLU A 425 -6.90 24.92 25.87
CA GLU A 425 -7.28 26.07 26.70
C GLU A 425 -6.09 27.06 26.85
N GLY A 426 -6.32 28.32 26.47
CA GLY A 426 -5.31 29.38 26.51
C GLY A 426 -4.38 29.47 25.29
N PHE A 427 -4.24 28.42 24.47
CA PHE A 427 -3.36 28.39 23.29
C PHE A 427 -4.10 28.35 21.95
N GLY A 428 -5.41 28.11 21.94
CA GLY A 428 -6.21 27.93 20.72
C GLY A 428 -5.92 26.58 20.07
N MET A 429 -5.90 26.52 18.75
CA MET A 429 -5.39 25.32 18.06
C MET A 429 -3.86 25.23 18.18
N THR A 430 -3.39 24.01 18.40
CA THR A 430 -1.98 23.65 18.45
C THR A 430 -1.72 22.46 17.56
N ILE A 431 -0.57 22.42 16.90
CA ILE A 431 -0.10 21.24 16.18
C ILE A 431 0.98 20.53 17.01
N ASP A 432 0.86 19.21 17.12
CA ASP A 432 1.90 18.33 17.63
C ASP A 432 2.80 17.95 16.45
N VAL A 433 4.10 18.19 16.56
CA VAL A 433 5.08 18.10 15.46
C VAL A 433 6.29 17.30 15.90
N ILE A 434 6.78 16.39 15.06
CA ILE A 434 8.11 15.81 15.23
C ILE A 434 9.11 16.61 14.40
N LEU A 435 10.05 17.25 15.10
CA LEU A 435 11.22 17.88 14.50
C LEU A 435 12.29 16.79 14.30
N SER A 436 12.59 16.43 13.06
CA SER A 436 13.52 15.34 12.71
C SER A 436 14.95 15.81 12.45
N ASN A 437 15.12 17.01 11.85
CA ASN A 437 16.38 17.74 11.63
C ASN A 437 16.19 19.26 11.81
N GLY A 438 17.29 20.01 11.91
CA GLY A 438 17.30 21.47 12.03
C GLY A 438 17.05 22.00 13.44
N ILE A 439 16.57 23.25 13.51
CA ILE A 439 16.21 24.01 14.71
C ILE A 439 14.94 24.81 14.41
N LEU A 440 13.95 24.81 15.31
CA LEU A 440 12.80 25.72 15.28
C LEU A 440 12.96 26.81 16.34
N ARG A 441 12.46 28.02 16.08
CA ARG A 441 12.45 29.15 17.03
C ARG A 441 11.06 29.76 17.22
N GLU A 442 10.90 30.41 18.36
CA GLU A 442 9.75 31.28 18.65
C GLU A 442 9.79 32.51 17.72
N GLY A 443 8.69 32.77 17.00
CA GLY A 443 8.60 33.84 16.00
C GLY A 443 8.88 33.43 14.55
N ASP A 444 9.47 32.24 14.31
CA ASP A 444 9.70 31.74 12.95
C ASP A 444 8.39 31.67 12.14
N ARG A 445 8.48 31.95 10.83
CA ARG A 445 7.36 31.83 9.90
C ARG A 445 7.38 30.44 9.27
N ILE A 446 6.24 29.76 9.28
CA ILE A 446 6.09 28.36 8.88
C ILE A 446 5.00 28.19 7.83
N VAL A 447 5.21 27.22 6.94
CA VAL A 447 4.24 26.77 5.93
C VAL A 447 3.84 25.34 6.25
N VAL A 448 2.53 25.09 6.32
CA VAL A 448 1.92 23.79 6.63
C VAL A 448 0.77 23.53 5.67
N CYS A 449 0.57 22.29 5.24
CA CYS A 449 -0.53 21.97 4.31
C CYS A 449 -1.89 22.00 5.02
N GLY A 450 -2.86 22.71 4.46
CA GLY A 450 -4.25 22.73 4.92
C GLY A 450 -5.23 22.03 3.97
N VAL A 451 -6.48 21.87 4.40
CA VAL A 451 -7.56 21.26 3.62
C VAL A 451 -8.04 22.16 2.46
N GLU A 452 -7.95 23.49 2.61
CA GLU A 452 -8.37 24.46 1.58
C GLU A 452 -7.19 25.12 0.85
N GLY A 453 -5.97 24.63 1.06
CA GLY A 453 -4.71 25.18 0.53
C GLY A 453 -3.60 25.24 1.59
N ALA A 454 -2.42 25.73 1.23
CA ALA A 454 -1.32 25.97 2.16
C ALA A 454 -1.67 27.02 3.25
N ILE A 455 -1.07 26.87 4.43
CA ILE A 455 -1.30 27.71 5.62
C ILE A 455 0.04 28.28 6.09
N THR A 456 0.30 29.54 5.74
CA THR A 456 1.51 30.29 6.13
C THR A 456 1.27 31.15 7.36
N THR A 457 1.98 30.87 8.47
CA THR A 457 1.70 31.45 9.80
C THR A 457 2.98 31.66 10.62
N ASN A 458 2.93 32.48 11.68
CA ASN A 458 4.06 32.68 12.59
C ASN A 458 3.88 31.91 13.91
N ILE A 459 4.95 31.26 14.37
CA ILE A 459 5.02 30.54 15.64
C ILE A 459 4.87 31.52 16.81
N ARG A 460 3.80 31.37 17.60
CA ARG A 460 3.56 32.13 18.83
C ARG A 460 4.27 31.55 20.04
N ALA A 461 4.42 30.22 20.11
CA ALA A 461 5.12 29.53 21.19
C ALA A 461 5.55 28.12 20.76
N LEU A 462 6.74 27.71 21.19
CA LEU A 462 7.20 26.31 21.17
C LEU A 462 7.09 25.71 22.57
N LEU A 463 6.26 24.68 22.70
CA LEU A 463 5.96 23.99 23.95
C LEU A 463 6.58 22.58 23.93
N THR A 464 7.38 22.24 24.94
CA THR A 464 7.84 20.86 25.18
C THR A 464 7.29 20.32 26.50
N PRO A 465 7.13 18.99 26.62
CA PRO A 465 6.84 18.38 27.92
C PRO A 465 8.08 18.51 28.82
N ALA A 466 7.88 18.43 30.14
CA ALA A 466 8.99 18.31 31.07
C ALA A 466 9.80 17.02 30.81
N VAL A 467 11.10 17.04 31.10
CA VAL A 467 12.02 15.91 30.83
C VAL A 467 11.52 14.59 31.44
N MET A 468 11.57 13.51 30.66
CA MET A 468 10.98 12.18 30.95
C MET A 468 9.46 12.13 31.16
N LYS A 469 8.73 13.24 31.00
CA LYS A 469 7.27 13.26 30.82
C LYS A 469 6.92 13.39 29.33
N GLU A 470 5.64 13.27 29.04
CA GLU A 470 5.09 13.14 27.69
C GLU A 470 3.94 14.11 27.47
N LEU A 471 3.71 14.51 26.21
CA LEU A 471 2.65 15.45 25.79
C LEU A 471 1.25 15.16 26.37
N ARG A 472 0.92 13.88 26.64
CA ARG A 472 -0.39 13.45 27.13
C ARG A 472 -0.70 13.93 28.57
N VAL A 473 0.31 14.13 29.42
CA VAL A 473 0.10 14.39 30.84
C VAL A 473 -0.12 15.88 31.09
N LYS A 474 -1.30 16.26 31.63
CA LYS A 474 -1.58 17.62 32.11
C LYS A 474 -0.53 18.07 33.13
N SER A 475 0.46 18.79 32.64
CA SER A 475 1.62 19.30 33.35
C SER A 475 1.97 20.67 32.77
N GLN A 476 2.72 21.48 33.51
CA GLN A 476 3.16 22.79 33.01
C GLN A 476 4.11 22.56 31.83
N TYR A 477 3.68 22.96 30.63
CA TYR A 477 4.53 22.94 29.44
C TYR A 477 5.72 23.87 29.62
N VAL A 478 6.89 23.44 29.15
CA VAL A 478 8.07 24.29 29.11
C VAL A 478 8.01 25.10 27.82
N HIS A 479 7.96 26.42 27.95
CA HIS A 479 8.14 27.34 26.82
C HIS A 479 9.63 27.42 26.46
N ASN A 480 9.97 27.21 25.19
CA ASN A 480 11.34 27.29 24.69
C ASN A 480 11.42 28.33 23.58
N LYS A 481 12.50 29.12 23.59
CA LYS A 481 12.78 30.10 22.53
C LYS A 481 13.32 29.47 21.25
N GLU A 482 14.05 28.35 21.40
CA GLU A 482 14.50 27.51 20.30
C GLU A 482 14.51 26.04 20.72
N VAL A 483 14.28 25.14 19.76
CA VAL A 483 14.31 23.68 19.96
C VAL A 483 15.10 23.03 18.83
N LYS A 484 16.12 22.23 19.21
CA LYS A 484 16.96 21.46 18.27
C LYS A 484 16.44 20.05 18.07
N ALA A 485 16.56 19.53 16.85
CA ALA A 485 16.22 18.14 16.53
C ALA A 485 17.09 17.08 17.27
N ALA A 486 16.60 15.87 17.52
CA ALA A 486 15.26 15.35 17.21
C ALA A 486 14.36 15.37 18.45
N MET A 487 13.17 15.97 18.34
CA MET A 487 12.26 16.17 19.47
C MET A 487 10.79 16.27 19.03
N GLY A 488 9.87 15.81 19.88
CA GLY A 488 8.45 16.13 19.76
C GLY A 488 8.17 17.51 20.36
N VAL A 489 7.60 18.42 19.57
CA VAL A 489 7.33 19.82 19.93
C VAL A 489 5.87 20.12 19.64
N LYS A 490 5.20 20.80 20.56
CA LYS A 490 3.86 21.36 20.33
C LYS A 490 4.00 22.83 19.94
N ILE A 491 3.38 23.22 18.84
CA ILE A 491 3.43 24.58 18.29
C ILE A 491 2.05 25.23 18.42
N SER A 492 2.01 26.47 18.92
CA SER A 492 0.83 27.35 18.83
C SER A 492 1.07 28.42 17.77
N ALA A 493 0.14 28.56 16.83
CA ALA A 493 0.10 29.60 15.80
C ALA A 493 -1.38 29.89 15.44
N PRO A 494 -1.72 31.06 14.88
CA PRO A 494 -3.07 31.30 14.35
C PRO A 494 -3.34 30.41 13.12
N GLY A 495 -4.60 30.24 12.71
CA GLY A 495 -4.96 29.61 11.42
C GLY A 495 -4.80 28.08 11.33
N LEU A 496 -4.20 27.42 12.33
CA LEU A 496 -3.93 25.98 12.34
C LEU A 496 -5.18 25.05 12.37
N GLU A 497 -6.39 25.60 12.26
CA GLU A 497 -7.65 24.84 12.29
C GLU A 497 -7.80 23.90 11.09
N GLY A 498 -7.35 24.31 9.90
CA GLY A 498 -7.41 23.52 8.67
C GLY A 498 -6.20 22.62 8.41
N ALA A 499 -5.23 22.53 9.32
CA ALA A 499 -3.94 21.87 9.06
C ALA A 499 -4.07 20.33 8.94
N ILE A 500 -3.47 19.75 7.90
CA ILE A 500 -3.51 18.30 7.64
C ILE A 500 -2.44 17.57 8.45
N ALA A 501 -2.86 16.62 9.28
CA ALA A 501 -1.93 15.71 9.95
C ALA A 501 -1.21 14.78 8.94
N GLY A 502 0.09 14.60 9.12
CA GLY A 502 0.99 13.96 8.17
C GLY A 502 1.67 14.92 7.18
N SER A 503 1.29 16.20 7.12
CA SER A 503 1.95 17.20 6.27
C SER A 503 3.38 17.53 6.74
N ARG A 504 4.25 17.87 5.79
CA ARG A 504 5.52 18.54 6.08
C ARG A 504 5.25 19.95 6.62
N LEU A 505 6.09 20.37 7.56
CA LEU A 505 6.19 21.76 8.01
C LEU A 505 7.53 22.30 7.53
N LEU A 506 7.49 23.36 6.72
CA LEU A 506 8.67 24.11 6.26
C LEU A 506 8.78 25.42 7.06
N VAL A 507 9.99 25.96 7.15
CA VAL A 507 10.29 27.28 7.73
C VAL A 507 10.72 28.21 6.60
N VAL A 508 10.13 29.40 6.55
CA VAL A 508 10.49 30.43 5.56
C VAL A 508 11.82 31.07 6.00
N GLY A 509 12.88 30.91 5.21
CA GLY A 509 14.14 31.62 5.41
C GLY A 509 14.06 33.09 4.97
N PRO A 510 15.03 33.94 5.37
CA PRO A 510 15.02 35.37 5.04
C PRO A 510 15.27 35.69 3.55
N ASP A 511 15.71 34.69 2.77
CA ASP A 511 15.99 34.78 1.33
C ASP A 511 15.08 33.85 0.48
N ASP A 512 14.07 33.23 1.10
CA ASP A 512 13.11 32.32 0.44
C ASP A 512 11.81 33.05 0.07
N ASP A 513 11.14 32.59 -0.98
CA ASP A 513 9.81 33.08 -1.36
C ASP A 513 8.71 32.24 -0.68
N GLU A 514 7.58 32.85 -0.35
CA GLU A 514 6.49 32.19 0.39
C GLU A 514 5.65 31.33 -0.56
N GLU A 515 5.30 31.85 -1.75
CA GLU A 515 4.55 31.12 -2.79
C GLU A 515 5.27 29.83 -3.22
N ASP A 516 6.61 29.86 -3.25
CA ASP A 516 7.47 28.70 -3.54
C ASP A 516 7.35 27.57 -2.51
N LEU A 517 7.20 27.92 -1.23
CA LEU A 517 7.12 26.97 -0.13
C LEU A 517 5.69 26.43 0.03
N GLU A 518 4.69 27.25 -0.29
CA GLU A 518 3.30 26.82 -0.42
C GLU A 518 3.14 25.79 -1.56
N GLU A 519 3.65 26.08 -2.76
CA GLU A 519 3.72 25.11 -3.87
C GLU A 519 4.48 23.83 -3.50
N GLU A 520 5.61 23.92 -2.80
CA GLU A 520 6.41 22.74 -2.43
C GLU A 520 5.70 21.82 -1.42
N VAL A 521 4.90 22.40 -0.52
CA VAL A 521 4.08 21.68 0.45
C VAL A 521 2.86 21.05 -0.22
N GLU A 522 2.17 21.80 -1.10
CA GLU A 522 1.05 21.27 -1.88
C GLU A 522 1.47 20.23 -2.93
N ALA A 523 2.72 20.26 -3.40
CA ALA A 523 3.25 19.26 -4.33
C ALA A 523 3.13 17.82 -3.79
N ASP A 524 3.11 17.62 -2.47
CA ASP A 524 2.88 16.29 -1.88
C ASP A 524 1.40 15.86 -1.92
N LEU A 525 0.45 16.79 -1.79
CA LEU A 525 -0.95 16.49 -2.10
C LEU A 525 -1.13 16.17 -3.58
N ASN A 526 -0.54 16.99 -4.46
CA ASN A 526 -0.67 16.87 -5.90
C ASN A 526 -0.09 15.55 -6.43
N LYS A 527 0.99 15.02 -5.83
CA LYS A 527 1.51 13.66 -6.11
C LYS A 527 0.54 12.54 -5.74
N LEU A 528 -0.30 12.74 -4.72
CA LEU A 528 -1.31 11.76 -4.30
C LEU A 528 -2.58 11.89 -5.17
N PHE A 529 -3.03 13.11 -5.46
CA PHE A 529 -4.09 13.36 -6.43
C PHE A 529 -3.74 12.84 -7.83
N SER A 530 -2.47 12.89 -8.26
CA SER A 530 -2.06 12.31 -9.55
C SER A 530 -2.11 10.77 -9.62
N ARG A 531 -2.36 10.06 -8.49
CA ARG A 531 -2.67 8.61 -8.49
C ARG A 531 -4.14 8.32 -8.82
N VAL A 532 -5.01 9.32 -8.77
CA VAL A 532 -6.47 9.21 -9.00
C VAL A 532 -6.75 9.17 -10.51
N SER A 533 -7.80 8.45 -10.93
CA SER A 533 -8.07 8.29 -12.36
C SER A 533 -8.77 9.53 -12.95
N THR A 534 -8.09 10.21 -13.88
CA THR A 534 -8.66 11.32 -14.67
C THR A 534 -9.81 10.91 -15.59
N SER A 535 -10.15 9.61 -15.63
CA SER A 535 -11.33 9.07 -16.31
C SER A 535 -12.65 9.64 -15.77
N GLY A 536 -12.66 10.12 -14.52
CA GLY A 536 -13.87 10.61 -13.87
C GLY A 536 -14.95 9.54 -13.72
N ARG A 537 -14.58 8.26 -13.61
CA ARG A 537 -15.40 7.11 -13.23
C ARG A 537 -14.72 6.38 -12.08
N GLY A 538 -15.44 6.14 -10.99
CA GLY A 538 -14.89 5.46 -9.81
C GLY A 538 -15.49 5.97 -8.51
N VAL A 539 -15.10 5.33 -7.41
CA VAL A 539 -15.59 5.70 -6.06
C VAL A 539 -15.04 7.06 -5.62
N SER A 540 -15.75 7.73 -4.72
CA SER A 540 -15.27 8.93 -4.02
C SER A 540 -14.70 8.54 -2.66
N VAL A 541 -13.49 9.00 -2.32
CA VAL A 541 -12.75 8.57 -1.12
C VAL A 541 -12.49 9.75 -0.18
N GLN A 542 -12.82 9.60 1.10
CA GLN A 542 -12.48 10.56 2.15
C GLN A 542 -11.66 9.87 3.24
N ALA A 543 -10.57 10.51 3.70
CA ALA A 543 -9.76 9.98 4.79
C ALA A 543 -9.35 11.06 5.81
N SER A 544 -9.03 10.64 7.04
CA SER A 544 -8.74 11.57 8.14
C SER A 544 -7.45 12.36 7.98
N THR A 545 -6.40 11.78 7.40
CA THR A 545 -5.03 12.31 7.36
C THR A 545 -4.28 11.86 6.12
N LEU A 546 -3.18 12.53 5.76
CA LEU A 546 -2.50 12.28 4.48
C LEU A 546 -1.97 10.84 4.34
N GLY A 547 -1.35 10.32 5.41
CA GLY A 547 -0.85 8.94 5.47
C GLY A 547 -1.92 7.86 5.74
N SER A 548 -3.19 8.25 5.94
CA SER A 548 -4.33 7.32 5.94
C SER A 548 -5.03 7.30 4.58
N LEU A 549 -5.03 8.43 3.86
CA LEU A 549 -5.42 8.50 2.45
C LEU A 549 -4.50 7.66 1.55
N GLU A 550 -3.17 7.82 1.65
CA GLU A 550 -2.21 7.09 0.80
C GLU A 550 -2.39 5.57 0.92
N ALA A 551 -2.49 5.06 2.14
CA ALA A 551 -2.68 3.63 2.40
C ALA A 551 -4.00 3.08 1.83
N LEU A 552 -5.07 3.88 1.82
CA LEU A 552 -6.35 3.52 1.24
C LEU A 552 -6.31 3.56 -0.30
N LEU A 553 -5.64 4.53 -0.90
CA LEU A 553 -5.47 4.61 -2.36
C LEU A 553 -4.63 3.45 -2.91
N ASP A 554 -3.51 3.12 -2.27
CA ASP A 554 -2.66 2.01 -2.71
C ASP A 554 -3.39 0.65 -2.52
N PHE A 555 -4.15 0.48 -1.43
CA PHE A 555 -5.00 -0.71 -1.24
C PHE A 555 -6.11 -0.83 -2.31
N LEU A 556 -6.84 0.26 -2.60
CA LEU A 556 -7.89 0.25 -3.63
C LEU A 556 -7.32 -0.04 -5.03
N LYS A 557 -6.09 0.42 -5.30
CA LYS A 557 -5.34 0.13 -6.53
C LYS A 557 -4.97 -1.36 -6.65
N ASP A 558 -4.48 -1.99 -5.58
CA ASP A 558 -4.22 -3.44 -5.55
C ASP A 558 -5.52 -4.25 -5.77
N CYS A 559 -6.64 -3.79 -5.21
CA CYS A 559 -7.98 -4.32 -5.44
C CYS A 559 -8.57 -3.97 -6.83
N LYS A 560 -7.86 -3.23 -7.68
CA LYS A 560 -8.29 -2.75 -9.01
C LYS A 560 -9.58 -1.92 -9.00
N ILE A 561 -9.90 -1.26 -7.89
CA ILE A 561 -11.06 -0.35 -7.78
C ILE A 561 -10.65 1.04 -8.30
N PRO A 562 -11.32 1.59 -9.33
CA PRO A 562 -11.03 2.95 -9.80
C PRO A 562 -11.54 3.98 -8.78
N VAL A 563 -10.68 4.96 -8.48
CA VAL A 563 -11.02 6.14 -7.67
C VAL A 563 -11.17 7.34 -8.61
N ALA A 564 -12.16 8.19 -8.35
CA ALA A 564 -12.45 9.38 -9.15
C ALA A 564 -12.31 10.69 -8.38
N ASN A 565 -12.81 10.76 -7.13
CA ASN A 565 -12.68 11.93 -6.26
C ASN A 565 -11.97 11.54 -4.97
N VAL A 566 -11.21 12.47 -4.40
CA VAL A 566 -10.46 12.28 -3.15
C VAL A 566 -10.57 13.54 -2.30
N GLY A 567 -10.76 13.39 -0.98
CA GLY A 567 -10.71 14.48 -0.01
C GLY A 567 -10.15 14.06 1.35
N ILE A 568 -9.85 15.06 2.18
CA ILE A 568 -9.23 14.90 3.50
C ILE A 568 -10.05 15.66 4.54
N GLY A 569 -10.31 15.03 5.69
CA GLY A 569 -11.11 15.60 6.78
C GLY A 569 -12.57 15.13 6.79
N PRO A 570 -13.45 15.74 7.61
CA PRO A 570 -14.86 15.34 7.70
C PRO A 570 -15.61 15.50 6.37
N VAL A 571 -16.67 14.73 6.18
CA VAL A 571 -17.50 14.76 4.96
C VAL A 571 -18.57 15.83 5.08
N PHE A 572 -18.59 16.75 4.12
CA PHE A 572 -19.59 17.79 3.96
C PHE A 572 -20.48 17.54 2.74
N LYS A 573 -21.57 18.31 2.64
CA LYS A 573 -22.51 18.24 1.51
C LYS A 573 -21.84 18.49 0.14
N ARG A 574 -20.77 19.29 0.09
CA ARG A 574 -19.94 19.52 -1.11
C ARG A 574 -19.44 18.20 -1.71
N ASP A 575 -18.97 17.29 -0.86
CA ASP A 575 -18.24 16.09 -1.26
C ASP A 575 -19.24 15.00 -1.70
N VAL A 576 -20.40 14.93 -1.03
CA VAL A 576 -21.53 14.09 -1.45
C VAL A 576 -22.11 14.57 -2.79
N MET A 577 -22.18 15.88 -3.05
CA MET A 577 -22.57 16.41 -4.37
C MET A 577 -21.57 16.02 -5.47
N GLN A 578 -20.27 16.02 -5.20
CA GLN A 578 -19.26 15.52 -6.14
C GLN A 578 -19.44 14.01 -6.43
N CYS A 579 -19.70 13.21 -5.39
CA CYS A 579 -20.01 11.79 -5.52
C CYS A 579 -21.29 11.55 -6.36
N GLY A 580 -22.32 12.39 -6.20
CA GLY A 580 -23.56 12.33 -6.96
C GLY A 580 -23.38 12.39 -8.48
N THR A 581 -22.30 13.01 -8.99
CA THR A 581 -21.98 13.03 -10.43
C THR A 581 -21.69 11.64 -11.02
N MET A 582 -21.48 10.62 -10.17
CA MET A 582 -21.31 9.23 -10.61
C MET A 582 -22.64 8.51 -10.86
N LEU A 583 -23.76 8.98 -10.31
CA LEU A 583 -25.09 8.37 -10.52
C LEU A 583 -25.46 8.34 -12.01
N GLU A 584 -25.14 9.41 -12.74
CA GLU A 584 -25.41 9.53 -14.19
C GLU A 584 -24.43 8.71 -15.04
N LYS A 585 -23.18 8.53 -14.58
CA LYS A 585 -22.10 7.88 -15.35
C LYS A 585 -22.02 6.37 -15.16
N SER A 586 -22.22 5.91 -13.94
CA SER A 586 -22.00 4.54 -13.48
C SER A 586 -22.53 4.38 -12.05
N PRO A 587 -23.83 4.06 -11.86
CA PRO A 587 -24.48 4.10 -10.54
C PRO A 587 -23.85 3.14 -9.52
N ASP A 588 -23.20 2.07 -9.97
CA ASP A 588 -22.51 1.10 -9.12
C ASP A 588 -21.31 1.72 -8.36
N TYR A 589 -20.73 2.80 -8.92
CA TYR A 589 -19.63 3.57 -8.29
C TYR A 589 -20.12 4.86 -7.63
N ALA A 590 -21.43 5.10 -7.51
CA ALA A 590 -22.02 6.22 -6.78
C ALA A 590 -21.98 5.99 -5.26
N VAL A 591 -20.77 5.76 -4.76
CA VAL A 591 -20.47 5.29 -3.41
C VAL A 591 -19.33 6.13 -2.83
N MET A 592 -19.49 6.54 -1.57
CA MET A 592 -18.47 7.26 -0.83
C MET A 592 -17.81 6.34 0.22
N LEU A 593 -16.48 6.21 0.15
CA LEU A 593 -15.67 5.40 1.05
C LEU A 593 -14.96 6.31 2.05
N CYS A 594 -15.41 6.28 3.31
CA CYS A 594 -15.05 7.25 4.35
C CYS A 594 -14.27 6.56 5.47
N PHE A 595 -12.98 6.89 5.60
CA PHE A 595 -12.04 6.21 6.48
C PHE A 595 -11.61 7.11 7.66
N ASP A 596 -11.99 6.74 8.88
CA ASP A 596 -11.69 7.48 10.13
C ASP A 596 -12.19 8.95 10.12
N VAL A 597 -13.26 9.23 9.37
CA VAL A 597 -13.86 10.58 9.23
C VAL A 597 -15.30 10.61 9.70
N LYS A 598 -15.70 11.77 10.25
CA LYS A 598 -17.09 12.04 10.63
C LYS A 598 -17.85 12.58 9.43
N VAL A 599 -19.07 12.10 9.25
CA VAL A 599 -20.02 12.60 8.25
C VAL A 599 -20.90 13.66 8.92
N ASP A 600 -21.07 14.81 8.28
CA ASP A 600 -22.00 15.82 8.78
C ASP A 600 -23.47 15.41 8.58
N LYS A 601 -24.37 15.93 9.41
CA LYS A 601 -25.80 15.61 9.35
C LYS A 601 -26.47 16.09 8.05
N GLU A 602 -26.06 17.23 7.51
CA GLU A 602 -26.55 17.71 6.21
C GLU A 602 -26.00 16.87 5.05
N ALA A 603 -24.79 16.36 5.19
CA ALA A 603 -24.18 15.46 4.21
C ALA A 603 -24.89 14.10 4.18
N GLN A 604 -25.19 13.51 5.35
CA GLN A 604 -25.95 12.26 5.43
C GLN A 604 -27.37 12.41 4.90
N ALA A 605 -28.10 13.44 5.31
CA ALA A 605 -29.47 13.67 4.82
C ALA A 605 -29.51 13.82 3.29
N TYR A 606 -28.56 14.55 2.71
CA TYR A 606 -28.46 14.70 1.26
C TYR A 606 -28.04 13.39 0.55
N ALA A 607 -27.24 12.54 1.19
CA ALA A 607 -26.90 11.22 0.66
C ALA A 607 -28.13 10.29 0.63
N ASP A 608 -28.91 10.27 1.71
CA ASP A 608 -30.15 9.49 1.83
C ASP A 608 -31.21 9.94 0.81
N GLU A 609 -31.37 11.26 0.62
CA GLU A 609 -32.26 11.86 -0.41
C GLU A 609 -31.91 11.41 -1.84
N ASN A 610 -30.62 11.26 -2.15
CA ASN A 610 -30.13 10.97 -3.50
C ASN A 610 -29.74 9.50 -3.71
N ASN A 611 -30.01 8.61 -2.74
CA ASN A 611 -29.63 7.19 -2.72
C ASN A 611 -28.12 6.93 -2.86
N ILE A 612 -27.27 7.88 -2.44
CA ILE A 612 -25.81 7.73 -2.44
C ILE A 612 -25.39 6.98 -1.18
N LYS A 613 -24.79 5.78 -1.31
CA LYS A 613 -24.31 5.05 -0.13
C LYS A 613 -22.99 5.64 0.38
N ILE A 614 -22.97 6.05 1.64
CA ILE A 614 -21.75 6.38 2.39
C ILE A 614 -21.39 5.18 3.27
N PHE A 615 -20.17 4.65 3.13
CA PHE A 615 -19.60 3.67 4.04
C PHE A 615 -18.57 4.33 4.96
N THR A 616 -18.73 4.21 6.27
CA THR A 616 -17.81 4.74 7.28
C THR A 616 -17.14 3.60 8.05
N ALA A 617 -15.80 3.60 8.14
CA ALA A 617 -15.07 2.63 8.97
C ALA A 617 -13.74 3.19 9.51
N ASP A 618 -13.29 2.68 10.66
CA ASP A 618 -11.98 2.97 11.25
C ASP A 618 -10.86 2.07 10.67
N ILE A 619 -11.22 1.11 9.81
CA ILE A 619 -10.37 0.01 9.32
C ILE A 619 -10.62 -0.19 7.82
N ILE A 620 -9.56 -0.15 7.01
CA ILE A 620 -9.62 -0.24 5.53
C ILE A 620 -10.32 -1.52 5.06
N TYR A 621 -10.05 -2.66 5.72
CA TYR A 621 -10.65 -3.94 5.33
C TYR A 621 -12.17 -3.95 5.46
N HIS A 622 -12.74 -3.46 6.57
CA HIS A 622 -14.20 -3.41 6.74
C HIS A 622 -14.88 -2.44 5.76
N LEU A 623 -14.19 -1.37 5.35
CA LEU A 623 -14.65 -0.46 4.30
C LEU A 623 -14.75 -1.19 2.95
N PHE A 624 -13.77 -2.03 2.64
CA PHE A 624 -13.74 -2.89 1.45
C PHE A 624 -14.76 -4.04 1.51
N ASP A 625 -14.89 -4.73 2.65
CA ASP A 625 -15.89 -5.80 2.85
C ASP A 625 -17.31 -5.27 2.67
N SER A 626 -17.57 -4.04 3.14
CA SER A 626 -18.85 -3.36 2.95
C SER A 626 -19.09 -2.96 1.48
N PHE A 627 -18.04 -2.50 0.79
CA PHE A 627 -18.11 -2.13 -0.62
C PHE A 627 -18.30 -3.35 -1.55
N THR A 628 -17.52 -4.42 -1.37
CA THR A 628 -17.64 -5.64 -2.19
C THR A 628 -19.01 -6.29 -2.01
N LYS A 629 -19.49 -6.44 -0.77
CA LYS A 629 -20.86 -6.89 -0.51
C LYS A 629 -21.91 -6.01 -1.20
N HIS A 630 -21.74 -4.69 -1.19
CA HIS A 630 -22.67 -3.80 -1.88
C HIS A 630 -22.64 -3.98 -3.40
N MET A 631 -21.45 -4.15 -4.00
CA MET A 631 -21.30 -4.45 -5.42
C MET A 631 -21.97 -5.79 -5.77
N GLU A 632 -21.85 -6.81 -4.92
CA GLU A 632 -22.56 -8.09 -5.07
C GLU A 632 -24.08 -7.90 -4.98
N GLU A 633 -24.59 -7.17 -3.99
CA GLU A 633 -26.02 -6.81 -3.89
C GLU A 633 -26.55 -6.08 -5.14
N GLN A 634 -25.74 -5.21 -5.78
CA GLN A 634 -26.14 -4.54 -7.03
C GLN A 634 -26.09 -5.47 -8.24
N LEU A 635 -25.09 -6.34 -8.32
CA LEU A 635 -24.96 -7.32 -9.40
C LEU A 635 -26.10 -8.35 -9.33
N GLU A 636 -26.49 -8.79 -8.13
CA GLU A 636 -27.67 -9.64 -7.92
C GLU A 636 -28.98 -8.93 -8.30
N ARG A 637 -29.19 -7.67 -7.90
CA ARG A 637 -30.35 -6.88 -8.33
C ARG A 637 -30.45 -6.76 -9.85
N LYS A 638 -29.34 -6.43 -10.52
CA LYS A 638 -29.29 -6.36 -11.99
C LYS A 638 -29.52 -7.71 -12.66
N LYS A 639 -29.06 -8.81 -12.05
CA LYS A 639 -29.38 -10.18 -12.49
C LYS A 639 -30.88 -10.48 -12.40
N GLU A 640 -31.55 -10.08 -11.32
CA GLU A 640 -33.00 -10.29 -11.19
C GLU A 640 -33.79 -9.48 -12.22
N GLU A 641 -33.45 -8.21 -12.41
CA GLU A 641 -34.03 -7.34 -13.44
C GLU A 641 -33.79 -7.90 -14.87
N SER A 642 -32.57 -8.37 -15.15
CA SER A 642 -32.15 -8.89 -16.46
C SER A 642 -32.56 -10.35 -16.72
N LYS A 643 -33.10 -11.06 -15.73
CA LYS A 643 -33.51 -12.48 -15.81
C LYS A 643 -34.49 -12.80 -16.93
N LEU A 644 -35.27 -11.81 -17.39
CA LEU A 644 -36.23 -11.92 -18.49
C LEU A 644 -35.62 -11.68 -19.89
N LEU A 645 -34.37 -11.24 -19.95
CA LEU A 645 -33.54 -11.02 -21.14
C LEU A 645 -32.44 -12.09 -21.29
N ALA A 646 -32.02 -12.73 -20.19
CA ALA A 646 -31.02 -13.78 -20.15
C ALA A 646 -31.50 -15.11 -20.78
N VAL A 647 -31.52 -15.17 -22.12
CA VAL A 647 -31.89 -16.37 -22.88
C VAL A 647 -30.71 -17.33 -22.99
N PHE A 648 -30.70 -18.37 -22.15
CA PHE A 648 -29.73 -19.47 -22.25
C PHE A 648 -29.93 -20.26 -23.56
N PRO A 649 -28.84 -20.69 -24.22
CA PRO A 649 -28.90 -21.41 -25.48
C PRO A 649 -29.44 -22.84 -25.31
N CYS A 650 -30.32 -23.27 -26.19
CA CYS A 650 -30.75 -24.67 -26.29
C CYS A 650 -31.18 -25.08 -27.70
N VAL A 651 -30.99 -26.37 -28.01
CA VAL A 651 -31.51 -27.04 -29.21
C VAL A 651 -32.39 -28.20 -28.78
N LEU A 652 -33.61 -28.28 -29.30
CA LEU A 652 -34.63 -29.23 -28.92
C LEU A 652 -35.13 -30.02 -30.14
N ASN A 653 -35.24 -31.33 -30.00
CA ASN A 653 -35.93 -32.18 -30.97
C ASN A 653 -37.35 -32.46 -30.48
N THR A 654 -38.34 -32.36 -31.37
CA THR A 654 -39.74 -32.72 -31.10
C THR A 654 -39.93 -34.23 -31.14
N VAL A 655 -40.50 -34.80 -30.07
CA VAL A 655 -40.75 -36.24 -29.94
C VAL A 655 -42.24 -36.57 -30.10
N ALA A 656 -43.12 -35.75 -29.50
CA ALA A 656 -44.57 -35.89 -29.64
C ALA A 656 -45.28 -34.57 -29.32
N VAL A 657 -46.35 -34.23 -30.06
CA VAL A 657 -47.16 -33.03 -29.77
C VAL A 657 -48.48 -33.43 -29.09
N PHE A 658 -48.61 -33.10 -27.81
CA PHE A 658 -49.78 -33.44 -26.98
C PHE A 658 -50.93 -32.44 -27.15
N ASN A 659 -50.62 -31.15 -27.35
CA ASN A 659 -51.60 -30.13 -27.73
C ASN A 659 -51.05 -29.21 -28.82
N LYS A 660 -51.82 -29.05 -29.91
CA LYS A 660 -51.39 -28.40 -31.16
C LYS A 660 -51.73 -26.90 -31.23
N THR A 661 -52.54 -26.39 -30.31
CA THR A 661 -53.02 -25.00 -30.30
C THR A 661 -53.08 -24.45 -28.86
N ASN A 662 -52.76 -23.16 -28.69
CA ASN A 662 -52.56 -22.45 -27.41
C ASN A 662 -53.37 -22.98 -26.19
N PRO A 663 -52.73 -23.44 -25.10
CA PRO A 663 -51.28 -23.56 -24.90
C PRO A 663 -50.70 -24.78 -25.62
N ILE A 664 -49.65 -24.57 -26.42
CA ILE A 664 -48.93 -25.67 -27.08
C ILE A 664 -48.25 -26.54 -26.01
N VAL A 665 -48.35 -27.87 -26.14
CA VAL A 665 -47.69 -28.83 -25.25
C VAL A 665 -46.96 -29.87 -26.10
N VAL A 666 -45.64 -29.93 -25.97
CA VAL A 666 -44.76 -30.79 -26.79
C VAL A 666 -43.82 -31.57 -25.87
N GLY A 667 -43.73 -32.88 -26.07
CA GLY A 667 -42.63 -33.69 -25.57
C GLY A 667 -41.38 -33.43 -26.42
N VAL A 668 -40.33 -32.90 -25.81
CA VAL A 668 -39.07 -32.56 -26.47
C VAL A 668 -37.88 -33.22 -25.80
N ASP A 669 -36.85 -33.47 -26.61
CA ASP A 669 -35.54 -33.95 -26.14
C ASP A 669 -34.50 -32.83 -26.24
N VAL A 670 -33.67 -32.66 -25.21
CA VAL A 670 -32.66 -31.60 -25.17
C VAL A 670 -31.37 -32.09 -25.82
N VAL A 671 -31.24 -31.84 -27.11
CA VAL A 671 -30.08 -32.25 -27.92
C VAL A 671 -28.82 -31.54 -27.44
N ASP A 672 -28.92 -30.25 -27.12
CA ASP A 672 -27.77 -29.46 -26.68
C ASP A 672 -28.18 -28.21 -25.88
N GLY A 673 -27.28 -27.71 -25.04
CA GLY A 673 -27.51 -26.59 -24.13
C GLY A 673 -28.41 -26.91 -22.93
N ASN A 674 -29.03 -25.87 -22.36
CA ASN A 674 -29.83 -25.93 -21.13
C ASN A 674 -31.20 -25.26 -21.31
N LEU A 675 -32.29 -26.03 -21.28
CA LEU A 675 -33.65 -25.50 -21.31
C LEU A 675 -34.08 -25.00 -19.93
N ARG A 676 -34.63 -23.78 -19.86
CA ARG A 676 -35.15 -23.17 -18.62
C ARG A 676 -36.58 -22.68 -18.80
N VAL A 677 -37.33 -22.58 -17.71
CA VAL A 677 -38.63 -21.88 -17.71
C VAL A 677 -38.42 -20.40 -18.06
N GLY A 678 -39.28 -19.85 -18.93
CA GLY A 678 -39.19 -18.49 -19.45
C GLY A 678 -38.45 -18.34 -20.78
N THR A 679 -37.64 -19.34 -21.21
CA THR A 679 -36.91 -19.31 -22.48
C THR A 679 -37.87 -19.11 -23.68
N PRO A 680 -37.64 -18.12 -24.57
CA PRO A 680 -38.36 -17.99 -25.83
C PRO A 680 -37.86 -19.03 -26.85
N ILE A 681 -38.79 -19.63 -27.59
CA ILE A 681 -38.51 -20.71 -28.55
C ILE A 681 -38.96 -20.29 -29.96
N ALA A 682 -38.18 -20.66 -30.97
CA ALA A 682 -38.53 -20.51 -32.39
C ALA A 682 -38.09 -21.72 -33.21
N ALA A 683 -38.76 -21.97 -34.34
CA ALA A 683 -38.29 -22.85 -35.40
C ALA A 683 -37.72 -21.99 -36.55
N VAL A 684 -36.70 -22.48 -37.25
CA VAL A 684 -36.13 -21.81 -38.43
C VAL A 684 -36.44 -22.65 -39.67
N LYS A 685 -37.08 -22.05 -40.67
CA LYS A 685 -37.43 -22.73 -41.93
C LYS A 685 -36.81 -22.05 -43.16
N PRO A 686 -36.38 -22.80 -44.17
CA PRO A 686 -36.05 -22.25 -45.48
C PRO A 686 -37.34 -21.92 -46.25
N ASN A 687 -37.50 -20.67 -46.67
CA ASN A 687 -38.61 -20.26 -47.52
C ASN A 687 -38.39 -20.70 -48.98
N ALA A 688 -39.48 -20.77 -49.74
CA ALA A 688 -39.46 -21.14 -51.17
C ALA A 688 -38.64 -20.19 -52.07
N THR A 689 -38.19 -19.04 -51.54
CA THR A 689 -37.31 -18.06 -52.17
C THR A 689 -35.87 -18.08 -51.64
N GLY A 690 -35.49 -19.04 -50.79
CA GLY A 690 -34.13 -19.23 -50.27
C GLY A 690 -33.78 -18.44 -49.00
N GLY A 691 -34.60 -17.48 -48.59
CA GLY A 691 -34.44 -16.79 -47.30
C GLY A 691 -34.82 -17.66 -46.10
N LYS A 692 -34.27 -17.38 -44.91
CA LYS A 692 -34.64 -18.02 -43.65
C LYS A 692 -35.87 -17.32 -43.05
N GLU A 693 -36.90 -18.07 -42.62
CA GLU A 693 -38.01 -17.55 -41.83
C GLU A 693 -37.95 -18.09 -40.39
N VAL A 694 -38.08 -17.19 -39.41
CA VAL A 694 -38.02 -17.50 -37.98
C VAL A 694 -39.42 -17.53 -37.39
N VAL A 695 -39.98 -18.73 -37.23
CA VAL A 695 -41.32 -18.96 -36.71
C VAL A 695 -41.27 -19.01 -35.18
N SER A 696 -41.58 -17.89 -34.53
CA SER A 696 -41.61 -17.79 -33.07
C SER A 696 -42.80 -18.54 -32.46
N LEU A 697 -42.53 -19.42 -31.49
CA LEU A 697 -43.51 -20.29 -30.83
C LEU A 697 -44.06 -19.72 -29.52
N GLY A 698 -43.38 -18.73 -28.93
CA GLY A 698 -43.69 -18.18 -27.61
C GLY A 698 -42.60 -18.44 -26.57
N ARG A 699 -42.96 -18.37 -25.28
CA ARG A 699 -42.08 -18.65 -24.13
C ARG A 699 -42.52 -19.92 -23.40
N VAL A 700 -41.55 -20.66 -22.85
CA VAL A 700 -41.82 -21.83 -21.98
C VAL A 700 -42.46 -21.37 -20.68
N SER A 701 -43.69 -21.81 -20.39
CA SER A 701 -44.40 -21.50 -19.14
C SER A 701 -44.23 -22.59 -18.07
N SER A 702 -44.13 -23.87 -18.45
CA SER A 702 -43.74 -24.96 -17.55
C SER A 702 -42.99 -26.08 -18.27
N ILE A 703 -42.17 -26.82 -17.52
CA ILE A 703 -41.47 -28.03 -17.96
C ILE A 703 -41.81 -29.14 -16.95
N GLU A 704 -42.29 -30.28 -17.46
CA GLU A 704 -42.77 -31.39 -16.65
C GLU A 704 -42.14 -32.72 -17.09
N ARG A 705 -41.79 -33.56 -16.10
CA ARG A 705 -41.35 -34.94 -16.29
C ARG A 705 -42.01 -35.81 -15.23
N ASP A 706 -42.64 -36.91 -15.63
CA ASP A 706 -43.30 -37.85 -14.70
C ASP A 706 -44.33 -37.15 -13.77
N HIS A 707 -45.08 -36.17 -14.32
CA HIS A 707 -46.00 -35.27 -13.60
C HIS A 707 -45.37 -34.43 -12.47
N LYS A 708 -44.05 -34.19 -12.53
CA LYS A 708 -43.32 -33.29 -11.63
C LYS A 708 -42.75 -32.13 -12.44
N GLN A 709 -42.96 -30.91 -11.95
CA GLN A 709 -42.39 -29.71 -12.57
C GLN A 709 -40.90 -29.58 -12.24
N ILE A 710 -40.10 -29.21 -13.25
CA ILE A 710 -38.64 -29.09 -13.15
C ILE A 710 -38.23 -27.71 -13.71
N PRO A 711 -37.41 -26.90 -13.01
CA PRO A 711 -37.07 -25.55 -13.46
C PRO A 711 -36.05 -25.49 -14.60
N ILE A 712 -35.23 -26.55 -14.76
CA ILE A 712 -34.12 -26.64 -15.73
C ILE A 712 -34.03 -28.08 -16.25
N CYS A 713 -33.95 -28.25 -17.56
CA CYS A 713 -33.60 -29.53 -18.20
C CYS A 713 -32.26 -29.38 -18.93
N LYS A 714 -31.37 -30.37 -18.82
CA LYS A 714 -30.03 -30.37 -19.43
C LYS A 714 -29.88 -31.45 -20.50
N LYS A 715 -28.97 -31.23 -21.44
CA LYS A 715 -28.45 -32.24 -22.39
C LYS A 715 -28.25 -33.61 -21.72
N GLY A 716 -28.79 -34.66 -22.35
CA GLY A 716 -28.67 -36.05 -21.87
C GLY A 716 -29.57 -36.45 -20.70
N GLN A 717 -30.50 -35.58 -20.27
CA GLN A 717 -31.59 -35.98 -19.38
C GLN A 717 -32.75 -36.59 -20.20
N PRO A 718 -33.61 -37.45 -19.60
CA PRO A 718 -34.78 -37.99 -20.31
C PRO A 718 -35.73 -36.89 -20.77
N SER A 719 -36.32 -37.08 -21.96
CA SER A 719 -37.19 -36.12 -22.65
C SER A 719 -38.33 -35.60 -21.76
N VAL A 720 -38.69 -34.33 -21.95
CA VAL A 720 -39.58 -33.57 -21.06
C VAL A 720 -40.78 -33.01 -21.80
N ALA A 721 -41.93 -32.95 -21.13
CA ALA A 721 -43.10 -32.24 -21.64
C ALA A 721 -42.95 -30.74 -21.36
N VAL A 722 -43.08 -29.92 -22.39
CA VAL A 722 -42.88 -28.46 -22.32
C VAL A 722 -44.16 -27.76 -22.77
N LYS A 723 -44.65 -26.87 -21.91
CA LYS A 723 -45.79 -25.99 -22.20
C LYS A 723 -45.26 -24.65 -22.73
N ILE A 724 -45.72 -24.25 -23.91
CA ILE A 724 -45.28 -23.04 -24.60
C ILE A 724 -46.49 -22.13 -24.83
N GLU A 725 -46.38 -20.90 -24.34
CA GLU A 725 -47.45 -19.89 -24.40
C GLU A 725 -46.98 -18.63 -25.14
N MET A 726 -47.92 -18.02 -25.88
CA MET A 726 -47.69 -16.78 -26.62
C MET A 726 -48.92 -15.88 -26.45
N GLY A 727 -48.71 -14.62 -26.05
CA GLY A 727 -49.77 -13.62 -25.84
C GLY A 727 -50.38 -13.05 -27.12
N GLY A 728 -50.45 -13.84 -28.20
CA GLY A 728 -50.83 -13.40 -29.54
C GLY A 728 -51.20 -14.58 -30.45
N HIS A 729 -51.07 -14.41 -31.76
CA HIS A 729 -51.37 -15.46 -32.73
C HIS A 729 -50.25 -16.52 -32.76
N GLN A 730 -50.37 -17.55 -31.93
CA GLN A 730 -49.42 -18.66 -31.85
C GLN A 730 -49.52 -19.56 -33.09
N PRO A 731 -48.40 -19.92 -33.76
CA PRO A 731 -48.42 -20.76 -34.96
C PRO A 731 -48.85 -22.19 -34.64
N THR A 732 -49.63 -22.81 -35.53
CA THR A 732 -50.29 -24.10 -35.25
C THR A 732 -49.51 -25.30 -35.82
N TYR A 733 -49.33 -26.34 -34.99
CA TYR A 733 -48.76 -27.63 -35.42
C TYR A 733 -49.70 -28.35 -36.41
N GLY A 734 -49.16 -28.77 -37.55
CA GLY A 734 -49.90 -29.31 -38.70
C GLY A 734 -50.30 -28.27 -39.75
N ARG A 735 -49.83 -27.01 -39.63
CA ARG A 735 -50.00 -25.98 -40.68
C ARG A 735 -48.76 -25.12 -40.92
N GLN A 736 -48.10 -24.69 -39.85
CA GLN A 736 -46.86 -23.88 -39.93
C GLN A 736 -45.66 -24.66 -39.38
N LEU A 737 -45.90 -25.49 -38.37
CA LEU A 737 -44.91 -26.42 -37.81
C LEU A 737 -45.29 -27.87 -38.08
N GLU A 738 -44.28 -28.71 -38.25
CA GLU A 738 -44.33 -30.15 -38.44
C GLU A 738 -43.63 -30.86 -37.27
N GLU A 739 -43.90 -32.15 -37.08
CA GLU A 739 -43.38 -32.91 -35.93
C GLU A 739 -41.90 -33.30 -36.08
N SER A 740 -41.29 -32.96 -37.22
CA SER A 740 -39.87 -33.10 -37.55
C SER A 740 -39.07 -31.78 -37.47
N ASP A 741 -39.70 -30.65 -37.14
CA ASP A 741 -39.01 -29.36 -37.05
C ASP A 741 -38.15 -29.28 -35.78
N THR A 742 -36.86 -28.96 -35.94
CA THR A 742 -35.98 -28.68 -34.81
C THR A 742 -36.28 -27.30 -34.22
N LEU A 743 -36.32 -27.21 -32.89
CA LEU A 743 -36.63 -25.97 -32.18
C LEU A 743 -35.37 -25.42 -31.51
N TYR A 744 -35.26 -24.10 -31.52
CA TYR A 744 -34.10 -23.35 -31.05
C TYR A 744 -34.52 -22.30 -30.03
N SER A 745 -33.66 -22.00 -29.06
CA SER A 745 -33.79 -20.80 -28.22
C SER A 745 -33.70 -19.54 -29.09
N LEU A 746 -34.69 -18.66 -29.01
CA LEU A 746 -34.69 -17.39 -29.74
C LEU A 746 -33.75 -16.39 -29.03
N ILE A 747 -32.50 -16.34 -29.46
CA ILE A 747 -31.47 -15.44 -28.94
C ILE A 747 -31.54 -14.09 -29.65
N SER A 748 -31.30 -13.00 -28.92
CA SER A 748 -31.09 -11.65 -29.46
C SER A 748 -29.72 -11.11 -29.06
N ARG A 749 -29.21 -10.09 -29.75
CA ARG A 749 -27.94 -9.43 -29.38
C ARG A 749 -27.94 -8.93 -27.93
N ALA A 750 -29.01 -8.27 -27.50
CA ALA A 750 -29.21 -7.87 -26.09
C ALA A 750 -29.21 -9.06 -25.11
N SER A 751 -29.66 -10.25 -25.53
CA SER A 751 -29.57 -11.47 -24.71
C SER A 751 -28.13 -11.97 -24.60
N ILE A 752 -27.35 -11.91 -25.70
CA ILE A 752 -25.93 -12.27 -25.71
C ILE A 752 -25.12 -11.33 -24.82
N ASP A 753 -25.34 -10.02 -24.94
CA ASP A 753 -24.63 -9.02 -24.16
C ASP A 753 -24.98 -9.14 -22.66
N CYS A 754 -26.26 -9.38 -22.32
CA CYS A 754 -26.69 -9.74 -20.97
C CYS A 754 -26.01 -11.01 -20.42
N LEU A 755 -25.82 -12.04 -21.25
CA LEU A 755 -25.10 -13.25 -20.85
C LEU A 755 -23.61 -13.00 -20.63
N LYS A 756 -22.97 -12.12 -21.43
CA LYS A 756 -21.57 -11.70 -21.24
C LYS A 756 -21.37 -10.94 -19.93
N GLU A 757 -22.22 -9.94 -19.66
CA GLU A 757 -22.09 -9.06 -18.49
C GLU A 757 -22.40 -9.77 -17.18
N PHE A 758 -23.54 -10.48 -17.09
CA PHE A 758 -24.05 -10.97 -15.81
C PHE A 758 -23.86 -12.48 -15.59
N TYR A 759 -23.80 -13.28 -16.65
CA TYR A 759 -23.90 -14.75 -16.57
C TYR A 759 -22.69 -15.51 -17.14
N ARG A 760 -21.55 -14.86 -17.42
CA ARG A 760 -20.37 -15.52 -18.01
C ARG A 760 -19.85 -16.74 -17.22
N LYS A 761 -20.08 -16.77 -15.90
CA LYS A 761 -19.76 -17.92 -15.01
C LYS A 761 -20.80 -19.05 -15.06
N ASP A 762 -22.04 -18.76 -15.45
CA ASP A 762 -23.19 -19.69 -15.46
C ASP A 762 -23.41 -20.37 -16.83
N VAL A 763 -22.73 -19.88 -17.88
CA VAL A 763 -22.77 -20.41 -19.25
C VAL A 763 -21.47 -21.18 -19.54
N THR A 764 -21.57 -22.46 -19.86
CA THR A 764 -20.39 -23.29 -20.20
C THR A 764 -19.76 -22.89 -21.54
N ASN A 765 -18.52 -23.29 -21.79
CA ASN A 765 -17.86 -23.02 -23.08
C ASN A 765 -18.56 -23.73 -24.25
N ASP A 766 -19.15 -24.92 -24.03
CA ASP A 766 -19.98 -25.62 -25.02
C ASP A 766 -21.25 -24.83 -25.37
N GLU A 767 -21.90 -24.22 -24.36
CA GLU A 767 -23.04 -23.31 -24.57
C GLU A 767 -22.63 -22.04 -25.33
N TRP A 768 -21.43 -21.48 -25.09
CA TRP A 768 -20.90 -20.37 -25.89
C TRP A 768 -20.62 -20.76 -27.35
N ALA A 769 -20.03 -21.93 -27.59
CA ALA A 769 -19.87 -22.48 -28.94
C ALA A 769 -21.22 -22.71 -29.64
N LEU A 770 -22.29 -22.94 -28.88
CA LEU A 770 -23.65 -23.04 -29.41
C LEU A 770 -24.29 -21.68 -29.68
N ILE A 771 -24.01 -20.65 -28.87
CA ILE A 771 -24.40 -19.25 -29.15
C ILE A 771 -23.80 -18.79 -30.48
N ILE A 772 -22.54 -19.13 -30.78
CA ILE A 772 -21.89 -18.80 -32.07
C ILE A 772 -22.62 -19.48 -33.24
N LYS A 773 -23.03 -20.75 -33.10
CA LYS A 773 -23.84 -21.46 -34.12
C LYS A 773 -25.21 -20.83 -34.30
N LEU A 774 -25.89 -20.44 -33.21
CA LEU A 774 -27.18 -19.75 -33.26
C LEU A 774 -27.06 -18.34 -33.85
N LYS A 775 -25.94 -17.64 -33.63
CA LYS A 775 -25.65 -16.33 -34.23
C LYS A 775 -25.72 -16.39 -35.77
N SER A 776 -25.09 -17.41 -36.37
CA SER A 776 -25.13 -17.69 -37.82
C SER A 776 -26.50 -18.21 -38.31
N LEU A 777 -27.26 -18.91 -37.47
CA LEU A 777 -28.62 -19.34 -37.84
C LEU A 777 -29.63 -18.19 -37.89
N TYR A 778 -29.48 -17.17 -37.04
CA TYR A 778 -30.36 -15.99 -36.96
C TYR A 778 -29.84 -14.73 -37.68
N ASP A 779 -28.69 -14.80 -38.36
CA ASP A 779 -28.06 -13.67 -39.06
C ASP A 779 -27.85 -12.42 -38.20
N ILE A 780 -27.51 -12.65 -36.92
CA ILE A 780 -27.22 -11.59 -35.94
C ILE A 780 -25.73 -11.23 -36.08
N ASN A 781 -25.40 -9.99 -36.42
CA ASN A 781 -24.02 -9.47 -36.36
C ASN A 781 -23.65 -8.98 -34.95
#